data_AF-F9Q3A9-F1
#
_entry.id   AF-F9Q3A9-F1
#
_cell.length_a   1.000
_cell.length_b   1.000
_cell.length_c   1.000
_cell.angle_alpha   90.00
_cell.angle_beta   90.00
_cell.angle_gamma   90.00
#
_symmetry.space_group_name_H-M   'P 1'
#
loop_
_entity.id
_entity.type
_entity.pdbx_description
1 polymer ?
#
loop_
_entity_poly.entity_id
_entity_poly.type
_entity_poly.pdbx_seq_one_letter_code
_entity_poly.pdbx_strand_id
1 'polypeptide(L)'
;MIYAIRSLKNGTGSVLIGASIVLLSAAMPTISANENLPQTQENTSAVTKAPTETETSQTQKETPISEQKNANASLDSKKEAPAAETTTAPETPKTADATTSQPNSKEEKVNASTSTPTSDQKPQADTSSEEPIADNHFRIHVKKLPEENKDSQGLWTWDDVEKPSENWPNGAKSFKDAKKDDYGYYLDVKLKNEQAKKVSFLINNTKGDNLTGDRSVERLSPKMNEAWLDENYKVYNYRPQPAGTVRVNYYRTDGNYDKKSLWYWGDVKNPSSGEWPDGTDFTATGKYGRYIDIPLNEAAREFGFLLLDESKKGDDVKIRKEDYKFTDLKNHSQIFLKDDDETIYTNPYYVHDIRMTGAQHVAKSRIESSFSTLVGAKKDDILKHSSITDYQGNKVAITDVEVDEAGKKVTYIGDFSDTQHPYTVSYNSDRFTTRSSWRLKDESYSYDGPLGATLKEDGKRVDLTLWSPSADKVSVVVYDKKEPEKVVGTVPLEKGEKGTWKQTLDANSGLGISNYTGYYYHYQIERQGKTVLVLDPYAKSLAAWNSDLAKTDAAHKVAKAAFVDPAKLGPQDLTYGKIRNFKSREDAVIYEAHVRDFTSDPTIAKDLTKPFGTFEAFIEKLDYLKDLGVTHIQLLPVLSYYFVNELKNHERLSAYASSNSNYNWGYDPQNYFSLTGMYSSDPKNPEKRIAEFKNLINEIHKRGMGAILDVVYNHTANVDIFEDIEPNYYHFMDADGTPRTSFGGGRLGTTHYMSKRVLVDSIKYLVETYKVDGFRFDMMGDHDAASIEEAYKAARALNPNLIMLGEGWRTYTGDENTPVQPADQDWMKKTDTVAVFSDDIRNNLKSGYPNEGQPAFITGGKRDINTIFKNLIAQPTNFEADNPGDVIQYIAAHDNLTLFDIIAQSIKKTLARLRTMLKSIAVCDLETSWS
;
A
#
# COMPACT_ATOMS: atom_id res chain seq x y z
N MET A 1 34.31 -27.69 7.96
CA MET A 1 34.19 -29.02 8.63
C MET A 1 33.17 -29.79 7.82
N ILE A 2 33.54 -30.93 7.23
CA ILE A 2 32.71 -31.63 6.23
C ILE A 2 31.65 -32.46 6.95
N TYR A 3 30.38 -32.24 6.62
CA TYR A 3 29.28 -33.12 7.02
C TYR A 3 28.79 -33.86 5.77
N ALA A 4 28.88 -35.20 5.80
CA ALA A 4 28.38 -36.06 4.74
C ALA A 4 27.23 -36.91 5.31
N ILE A 5 26.05 -36.80 4.71
CA ILE A 5 24.90 -37.65 5.02
C ILE A 5 25.08 -38.95 4.22
N ARG A 6 25.24 -40.09 4.92
CA ARG A 6 25.23 -41.41 4.25
C ARG A 6 23.80 -41.85 4.03
N SER A 7 23.35 -41.91 2.77
CA SER A 7 22.13 -42.66 2.46
C SER A 7 22.41 -44.16 2.49
N LEU A 8 21.48 -44.92 3.08
CA LEU A 8 21.46 -46.38 3.03
C LEU A 8 20.38 -46.82 2.04
N LYS A 9 20.74 -47.69 1.10
CA LYS A 9 19.80 -48.30 0.16
C LYS A 9 19.10 -49.49 0.80
N ASN A 10 17.77 -49.48 0.79
CA ASN A 10 16.79 -50.59 0.71
C ASN A 10 15.40 -49.91 0.78
N GLY A 11 14.30 -50.39 0.18
CA GLY A 11 14.11 -51.63 -0.58
C GLY A 11 12.67 -52.16 -0.42
N THR A 12 11.68 -51.45 -0.99
CA THR A 12 10.25 -51.84 -1.16
C THR A 12 9.44 -52.32 0.07
N GLY A 13 8.38 -51.58 0.42
CA GLY A 13 7.29 -52.06 1.27
C GLY A 13 6.27 -50.94 1.55
N SER A 14 4.99 -51.15 1.21
CA SER A 14 3.93 -50.14 1.37
C SER A 14 3.04 -50.42 2.58
N VAL A 15 2.44 -49.35 3.13
CA VAL A 15 1.23 -49.32 4.00
C VAL A 15 1.46 -49.72 5.48
N LEU A 16 1.45 -48.74 6.41
CA LEU A 16 0.26 -48.31 7.18
C LEU A 16 0.66 -47.24 8.23
N ILE A 17 -0.03 -46.10 8.29
CA ILE A 17 0.24 -45.03 9.28
C ILE A 17 -0.52 -45.33 10.59
N GLY A 18 0.18 -45.32 11.72
CA GLY A 18 -0.45 -45.37 13.05
C GLY A 18 0.53 -45.59 14.21
N ALA A 19 0.50 -44.66 15.19
CA ALA A 19 1.10 -44.77 16.54
C ALA A 19 2.64 -44.73 16.69
N SER A 20 3.21 -43.52 16.72
CA SER A 20 4.52 -43.24 17.38
C SER A 20 4.44 -42.24 18.55
N ILE A 21 3.32 -41.54 18.75
CA ILE A 21 3.17 -40.49 19.80
C ILE A 21 2.85 -41.07 21.20
N VAL A 22 2.59 -42.38 21.31
CA VAL A 22 2.15 -43.02 22.58
C VAL A 22 3.32 -43.50 23.46
N LEU A 23 4.57 -43.54 22.97
CA LEU A 23 5.70 -44.15 23.69
C LEU A 23 6.62 -43.19 24.47
N LEU A 24 6.42 -41.87 24.41
CA LEU A 24 7.25 -40.90 25.15
C LEU A 24 6.71 -40.52 26.56
N SER A 25 5.54 -41.03 26.96
CA SER A 25 4.93 -40.77 28.27
C SER A 25 5.41 -41.70 29.39
N ALA A 26 6.22 -42.72 29.08
CA ALA A 26 6.62 -43.78 30.02
C ALA A 26 7.91 -43.48 30.85
N ALA A 27 8.43 -42.25 30.83
CA ALA A 27 9.78 -41.95 31.34
C ALA A 27 9.93 -40.67 32.19
N MET A 28 8.94 -40.31 33.02
CA MET A 28 9.15 -39.42 34.18
C MET A 28 8.28 -39.83 35.39
N PRO A 29 8.73 -39.59 36.64
CA PRO A 29 8.11 -40.15 37.84
C PRO A 29 6.75 -39.52 38.18
N THR A 30 5.88 -40.32 38.80
CA THR A 30 4.50 -40.01 39.12
C THR A 30 4.34 -39.04 40.29
N ILE A 31 3.41 -38.09 40.14
CA ILE A 31 2.78 -37.36 41.25
C ILE A 31 1.27 -37.48 41.04
N SER A 32 0.56 -38.07 42.01
CA SER A 32 -0.88 -38.34 41.95
C SER A 32 -1.69 -37.25 42.65
N ALA A 33 -2.80 -36.83 42.05
CA ALA A 33 -3.93 -36.20 42.73
C ALA A 33 -5.25 -36.60 42.07
N ASN A 34 -6.29 -36.81 42.86
CA ASN A 34 -7.51 -37.54 42.46
C ASN A 34 -8.48 -36.74 41.59
N GLU A 35 -9.11 -37.43 40.64
CA GLU A 35 -10.41 -37.04 40.09
C GLU A 35 -11.54 -37.36 41.06
N ASN A 36 -12.64 -36.60 40.98
CA ASN A 36 -13.91 -36.93 41.64
C ASN A 36 -15.06 -36.45 40.75
N LEU A 37 -15.78 -37.38 40.12
CA LEU A 37 -16.99 -37.14 39.31
C LEU A 37 -18.03 -38.22 39.62
N PRO A 38 -19.27 -37.84 40.01
CA PRO A 38 -20.46 -38.70 39.89
C PRO A 38 -20.93 -38.66 38.41
N GLN A 39 -21.13 -39.78 37.70
CA GLN A 39 -22.31 -40.69 37.77
C GLN A 39 -23.65 -39.97 37.47
N THR A 40 -24.55 -40.42 36.57
CA THR A 40 -24.66 -41.69 35.80
C THR A 40 -25.75 -41.59 34.70
N GLN A 41 -25.64 -42.37 33.61
CA GLN A 41 -26.67 -43.16 32.85
C GLN A 41 -28.10 -42.58 32.56
N GLU A 42 -28.84 -42.90 31.49
CA GLU A 42 -28.68 -43.88 30.38
C GLU A 42 -29.66 -43.61 29.19
N ASN A 43 -29.38 -44.23 28.02
CA ASN A 43 -30.31 -44.85 27.02
C ASN A 43 -31.78 -44.37 26.95
N THR A 44 -32.47 -44.15 25.82
CA THR A 44 -32.43 -44.66 24.41
C THR A 44 -33.44 -43.81 23.57
N SER A 45 -33.77 -43.95 22.27
CA SER A 45 -33.54 -44.98 21.23
C SER A 45 -33.59 -44.38 19.80
N ALA A 46 -33.62 -45.21 18.75
CA ALA A 46 -33.74 -44.81 17.33
C ALA A 46 -35.18 -44.82 16.77
N VAL A 47 -35.41 -44.18 15.60
CA VAL A 47 -35.92 -44.83 14.35
C VAL A 47 -36.01 -43.82 13.17
N THR A 48 -35.86 -44.35 11.95
CA THR A 48 -35.74 -43.72 10.61
C THR A 48 -37.04 -43.21 9.96
N LYS A 49 -36.92 -42.21 9.05
CA LYS A 49 -37.42 -42.14 7.63
C LYS A 49 -37.99 -40.77 7.20
N ALA A 50 -37.56 -40.31 6.02
CA ALA A 50 -38.27 -39.40 5.10
C ALA A 50 -39.23 -40.23 4.18
N PRO A 51 -40.11 -39.70 3.28
CA PRO A 51 -39.90 -38.50 2.42
C PRO A 51 -41.15 -37.67 1.94
N THR A 52 -40.86 -36.67 1.07
CA THR A 52 -41.67 -36.04 -0.03
C THR A 52 -42.89 -35.11 0.23
N GLU A 53 -42.84 -33.93 -0.44
CA GLU A 53 -43.86 -33.14 -1.20
C GLU A 53 -45.32 -33.01 -0.64
N THR A 54 -46.02 -31.86 -0.70
CA THR A 54 -46.38 -31.02 -1.87
C THR A 54 -46.91 -29.61 -1.44
N GLU A 55 -47.17 -28.71 -2.41
CA GLU A 55 -47.60 -27.30 -2.33
C GLU A 55 -48.97 -27.01 -1.66
N THR A 56 -49.15 -25.84 -1.01
CA THR A 56 -49.98 -24.70 -1.54
C THR A 56 -50.22 -23.52 -0.54
N SER A 57 -49.93 -22.31 -1.01
CA SER A 57 -50.69 -21.03 -0.90
C SER A 57 -51.32 -20.48 0.41
N GLN A 58 -50.93 -19.21 0.68
CA GLN A 58 -51.74 -18.00 1.05
C GLN A 58 -51.65 -17.31 2.43
N THR A 59 -51.39 -15.98 2.33
CA THR A 59 -51.77 -14.82 3.18
C THR A 59 -51.04 -14.48 4.51
N GLN A 60 -50.10 -13.53 4.38
CA GLN A 60 -49.91 -12.28 5.17
C GLN A 60 -50.20 -12.23 6.69
N LYS A 61 -49.13 -11.93 7.48
CA LYS A 61 -48.99 -10.62 8.16
C LYS A 61 -47.55 -10.32 8.60
N GLU A 62 -47.22 -9.03 8.71
CA GLU A 62 -45.96 -8.46 9.20
C GLU A 62 -45.82 -8.68 10.74
N THR A 63 -44.71 -8.49 11.47
CA THR A 63 -43.47 -7.69 11.33
C THR A 63 -42.36 -8.26 12.28
N PRO A 64 -41.26 -7.54 12.60
CA PRO A 64 -39.92 -7.54 12.00
C PRO A 64 -38.88 -8.53 12.62
N ILE A 65 -37.73 -8.64 11.95
CA ILE A 65 -36.57 -9.48 12.33
C ILE A 65 -35.71 -8.81 13.41
N SER A 66 -35.25 -9.58 14.39
CA SER A 66 -34.31 -9.15 15.44
C SER A 66 -32.84 -9.30 15.03
N GLU A 67 -32.02 -8.34 15.43
CA GLU A 67 -30.59 -8.19 15.10
C GLU A 67 -29.70 -9.35 15.61
N GLN A 68 -28.72 -9.76 14.80
CA GLN A 68 -27.61 -10.61 15.26
C GLN A 68 -26.63 -9.79 16.10
N LYS A 69 -26.47 -10.15 17.37
CA LYS A 69 -25.47 -9.53 18.25
C LYS A 69 -24.08 -10.10 18.00
N ASN A 70 -23.18 -9.26 17.52
CA ASN A 70 -21.74 -9.44 17.72
C ASN A 70 -21.42 -9.36 19.22
N ALA A 71 -20.78 -10.38 19.77
CA ALA A 71 -20.34 -10.42 21.16
C ALA A 71 -18.81 -10.32 21.22
N ASN A 72 -18.28 -9.15 21.61
CA ASN A 72 -16.85 -8.98 21.88
C ASN A 72 -16.65 -7.94 23.01
N ALA A 73 -16.58 -8.45 24.24
CA ALA A 73 -16.35 -7.74 25.52
C ALA A 73 -16.20 -8.83 26.61
N SER A 74 -15.42 -8.72 27.68
CA SER A 74 -14.30 -7.83 28.06
C SER A 74 -13.48 -8.58 29.11
N LEU A 75 -12.23 -8.19 29.36
CA LEU A 75 -11.47 -8.68 30.52
C LEU A 75 -11.03 -7.50 31.41
N ASP A 76 -11.68 -7.39 32.56
CA ASP A 76 -11.32 -6.44 33.61
C ASP A 76 -9.95 -6.78 34.22
N SER A 77 -9.11 -5.76 34.40
CA SER A 77 -7.87 -5.87 35.18
C SER A 77 -8.01 -5.07 36.49
N LYS A 78 -8.09 -5.79 37.61
CA LYS A 78 -8.04 -5.19 38.93
C LYS A 78 -6.61 -4.72 39.24
N LYS A 79 -6.48 -3.47 39.72
CA LYS A 79 -5.26 -2.98 40.37
C LYS A 79 -5.12 -3.62 41.74
N GLU A 80 -3.96 -4.21 42.01
CA GLU A 80 -3.40 -4.34 43.36
C GLU A 80 -2.17 -3.43 43.49
N ALA A 81 -1.96 -2.89 44.69
CA ALA A 81 -0.83 -2.02 45.01
C ALA A 81 0.22 -2.81 45.82
N PRO A 82 1.53 -2.53 45.64
CA PRO A 82 2.54 -2.91 46.61
C PRO A 82 2.85 -1.76 47.59
N ALA A 83 3.12 -2.13 48.84
CA ALA A 83 3.50 -1.22 49.91
C ALA A 83 4.98 -0.78 49.81
N ALA A 84 5.34 0.22 50.62
CA ALA A 84 6.69 0.79 50.68
C ALA A 84 7.67 -0.08 51.48
N GLU A 85 8.95 -0.06 51.07
CA GLU A 85 10.09 -0.28 51.97
C GLU A 85 11.13 0.84 51.81
N THR A 86 11.66 1.30 52.93
CA THR A 86 12.66 2.38 53.05
C THR A 86 14.08 1.82 53.14
N THR A 87 15.05 2.43 52.44
CA THR A 87 16.44 2.44 52.90
C THR A 87 17.26 3.64 52.39
N THR A 88 17.65 4.50 53.34
CA THR A 88 18.96 5.20 53.50
C THR A 88 19.75 5.73 52.28
N ALA A 89 20.02 7.04 52.32
CA ALA A 89 21.11 7.71 51.58
C ALA A 89 22.51 7.30 52.06
N PRO A 90 23.58 7.76 51.37
CA PRO A 90 24.39 8.80 52.04
C PRO A 90 24.94 9.93 51.15
N GLU A 91 24.97 11.12 51.77
CA GLU A 91 26.02 12.16 51.78
C GLU A 91 26.49 12.91 50.52
N THR A 92 26.77 14.20 50.78
CA THR A 92 27.29 15.25 49.88
C THR A 92 28.83 15.34 49.99
N PRO A 93 29.52 16.11 49.11
CA PRO A 93 29.90 17.45 49.58
C PRO A 93 29.84 18.58 48.55
N LYS A 94 29.73 19.78 49.12
CA LYS A 94 29.65 21.12 48.52
C LYS A 94 30.89 21.53 47.73
N THR A 95 30.71 22.47 46.80
CA THR A 95 31.57 23.66 46.66
C THR A 95 30.69 24.90 46.47
N ALA A 96 31.20 26.08 46.86
CA ALA A 96 30.45 27.33 46.99
C ALA A 96 31.03 28.45 46.11
N ASP A 97 30.55 29.69 46.37
CA ASP A 97 31.07 31.00 45.93
C ASP A 97 30.70 31.49 44.51
N ALA A 98 30.35 32.77 44.28
CA ALA A 98 30.02 33.86 45.23
C ALA A 98 29.24 35.04 44.60
N THR A 99 28.53 35.78 45.46
CA THR A 99 28.15 37.22 45.44
C THR A 99 28.10 38.05 44.14
N THR A 100 26.97 38.76 43.93
CA THR A 100 26.77 40.24 43.97
C THR A 100 25.35 40.56 43.46
N SER A 101 24.63 41.65 43.77
CA SER A 101 24.65 42.64 44.86
C SER A 101 23.33 43.46 44.76
N GLN A 102 22.63 43.74 45.86
CA GLN A 102 21.51 44.70 45.87
C GLN A 102 22.03 46.16 45.80
N PRO A 103 21.14 47.14 45.56
CA PRO A 103 20.77 47.99 46.71
C PRO A 103 19.27 48.26 46.88
N ASN A 104 18.89 48.50 48.15
CA ASN A 104 17.57 48.91 48.63
C ASN A 104 17.13 50.30 48.18
N SER A 105 15.80 50.55 48.18
CA SER A 105 15.28 51.70 48.93
C SER A 105 13.79 51.62 49.34
N LYS A 106 13.59 51.46 50.65
CA LYS A 106 12.58 52.10 51.53
C LYS A 106 11.12 51.63 51.59
N GLU A 107 10.67 51.62 52.84
CA GLU A 107 9.36 51.25 53.39
C GLU A 107 8.40 52.46 53.44
N GLU A 108 7.08 52.23 53.51
CA GLU A 108 6.30 52.73 54.66
C GLU A 108 4.97 51.97 54.87
N LYS A 109 4.20 52.37 55.89
CA LYS A 109 3.40 51.47 56.74
C LYS A 109 1.87 51.50 56.54
N VAL A 110 1.26 50.31 56.69
CA VAL A 110 0.06 49.99 57.52
C VAL A 110 -1.24 50.78 57.28
N ASN A 111 -2.31 50.08 56.83
CA ASN A 111 -3.37 49.60 57.76
C ASN A 111 -4.36 48.60 57.13
N ALA A 112 -5.08 47.86 57.97
CA ALA A 112 -6.02 46.80 57.56
C ALA A 112 -7.47 47.28 57.45
N SER A 113 -8.27 46.64 56.59
CA SER A 113 -9.74 46.51 56.72
C SER A 113 -10.28 45.39 55.82
N THR A 114 -11.31 44.69 56.31
CA THR A 114 -11.94 43.51 55.70
C THR A 114 -13.17 43.84 54.85
N SER A 115 -13.31 43.23 53.67
CA SER A 115 -14.62 42.94 53.05
C SER A 115 -14.51 41.85 51.97
N THR A 116 -15.65 41.19 51.72
CA THR A 116 -15.89 40.00 50.88
C THR A 116 -15.71 40.21 49.37
N PRO A 117 -15.60 39.13 48.56
CA PRO A 117 -15.30 39.22 47.13
C PRO A 117 -16.54 39.50 46.28
N THR A 118 -16.36 40.27 45.21
CA THR A 118 -17.33 40.41 44.11
C THR A 118 -16.66 39.93 42.82
N SER A 119 -17.39 39.16 42.02
CA SER A 119 -16.94 38.62 40.74
C SER A 119 -17.04 39.66 39.63
N ASP A 120 -15.96 39.88 38.89
CA ASP A 120 -15.99 40.48 37.55
C ASP A 120 -14.86 39.86 36.71
N GLN A 121 -15.13 38.74 36.04
CA GLN A 121 -14.25 38.21 35.00
C GLN A 121 -14.62 38.84 33.65
N LYS A 122 -13.65 39.58 33.10
CA LYS A 122 -13.72 40.20 31.78
C LYS A 122 -13.60 39.13 30.68
N PRO A 123 -14.30 39.22 29.53
CA PRO A 123 -14.21 38.19 28.49
C PRO A 123 -12.79 38.00 27.98
N GLN A 124 -12.30 36.76 28.04
CA GLN A 124 -10.99 36.36 27.55
C GLN A 124 -11.09 35.97 26.07
N ALA A 125 -10.27 36.58 25.22
CA ALA A 125 -10.21 36.21 23.81
C ALA A 125 -9.32 34.97 23.62
N ASP A 126 -9.78 34.01 22.82
CA ASP A 126 -8.97 32.92 22.26
C ASP A 126 -8.05 33.49 21.16
N THR A 127 -7.09 34.33 21.56
CA THR A 127 -5.93 34.67 20.74
C THR A 127 -4.79 33.74 21.12
N SER A 128 -4.84 32.49 20.63
CA SER A 128 -3.66 31.62 20.64
C SER A 128 -2.53 32.34 19.89
N SER A 129 -1.34 32.37 20.48
CA SER A 129 -0.16 32.98 19.86
C SER A 129 0.48 32.04 18.84
N GLU A 130 -0.34 31.51 17.92
CA GLU A 130 0.12 30.67 16.83
C GLU A 130 0.98 31.48 15.87
N GLU A 131 2.19 30.99 15.57
CA GLU A 131 3.01 31.60 14.53
C GLU A 131 2.28 31.53 13.17
N PRO A 132 2.31 32.60 12.35
CA PRO A 132 1.71 32.57 11.03
C PRO A 132 2.32 31.46 10.18
N ILE A 133 1.45 30.69 9.52
CA ILE A 133 1.86 29.68 8.53
C ILE A 133 2.32 30.44 7.29
N ALA A 134 3.53 30.14 6.81
CA ALA A 134 4.06 30.76 5.60
C ALA A 134 3.24 30.37 4.35
N ASP A 135 3.19 31.25 3.35
CA ASP A 135 2.51 30.96 2.08
C ASP A 135 3.03 29.65 1.46
N ASN A 136 2.13 28.91 0.82
CA ASN A 136 2.40 27.59 0.23
C ASN A 136 3.00 26.56 1.22
N HIS A 137 2.69 26.68 2.51
CA HIS A 137 2.94 25.65 3.52
C HIS A 137 1.63 25.08 4.09
N PHE A 138 1.74 23.88 4.63
CA PHE A 138 0.67 23.13 5.27
C PHE A 138 1.13 22.67 6.66
N ARG A 139 0.42 23.06 7.71
CA ARG A 139 0.77 22.72 9.10
C ARG A 139 0.03 21.45 9.54
N ILE A 140 0.78 20.47 10.00
CA ILE A 140 0.24 19.24 10.59
C ILE A 140 0.40 19.34 12.11
N HIS A 141 -0.73 19.40 12.80
CA HIS A 141 -0.84 19.46 14.25
C HIS A 141 -1.05 18.05 14.83
N VAL A 142 -0.41 17.73 15.95
CA VAL A 142 -0.37 16.39 16.55
C VAL A 142 -0.60 16.50 18.06
N LYS A 143 -1.79 16.08 18.52
CA LYS A 143 -2.21 16.17 19.94
C LYS A 143 -1.22 15.48 20.89
N LYS A 144 -0.75 14.28 20.52
CA LYS A 144 0.22 13.48 21.28
C LYS A 144 1.08 12.66 20.31
N LEU A 145 2.38 12.59 20.56
CA LEU A 145 3.28 11.71 19.81
C LEU A 145 3.09 10.23 20.22
N PRO A 146 3.23 9.27 19.29
CA PRO A 146 3.09 7.84 19.62
C PRO A 146 4.11 7.30 20.64
N GLU A 147 5.39 7.67 20.55
CA GLU A 147 6.41 7.35 21.55
C GLU A 147 6.76 8.57 22.42
N GLU A 148 7.26 8.35 23.64
CA GLU A 148 7.66 9.44 24.57
C GLU A 148 8.87 10.25 24.07
N ASN A 149 9.82 9.59 23.41
CA ASN A 149 11.03 10.24 22.90
C ASN A 149 10.77 10.90 21.55
N LYS A 150 10.52 12.22 21.54
CA LYS A 150 10.32 12.98 20.29
C LYS A 150 11.54 12.99 19.36
N ASP A 151 12.75 12.83 19.90
CA ASP A 151 13.99 12.93 19.13
C ASP A 151 14.22 11.68 18.26
N SER A 152 13.61 10.54 18.61
CA SER A 152 13.62 9.32 17.78
C SER A 152 12.46 9.25 16.79
N GLN A 153 11.63 10.29 16.65
CA GLN A 153 10.44 10.30 15.78
C GLN A 153 10.53 11.35 14.66
N GLY A 154 9.90 11.07 13.53
CA GLY A 154 9.83 11.99 12.38
C GLY A 154 8.49 11.95 11.66
N LEU A 155 8.14 13.06 11.02
CA LEU A 155 7.00 13.17 10.11
C LEU A 155 7.48 12.87 8.68
N TRP A 156 7.05 11.73 8.14
CA TRP A 156 7.32 11.33 6.76
C TRP A 156 6.16 11.77 5.88
N THR A 157 6.43 12.36 4.70
CA THR A 157 5.41 13.03 3.87
C THR A 157 5.57 12.74 2.38
N TRP A 158 4.47 12.59 1.65
CA TRP A 158 4.42 12.38 0.21
C TRP A 158 3.18 13.06 -0.43
N ASP A 159 2.88 12.72 -1.69
CA ASP A 159 1.92 13.40 -2.58
C ASP A 159 2.31 14.87 -2.88
N ASP A 160 1.41 15.87 -2.73
CA ASP A 160 1.61 17.24 -3.24
C ASP A 160 2.52 18.13 -2.37
N VAL A 161 3.57 17.56 -1.80
CA VAL A 161 4.64 18.26 -1.06
C VAL A 161 5.80 18.62 -2.00
N GLU A 162 6.54 19.70 -1.71
CA GLU A 162 7.67 20.15 -2.56
C GLU A 162 8.75 19.06 -2.67
N LYS A 163 8.99 18.37 -1.56
CA LYS A 163 10.00 17.31 -1.43
C LYS A 163 9.39 16.17 -0.63
N PRO A 164 8.92 15.09 -1.29
CA PRO A 164 8.59 13.85 -0.62
C PRO A 164 9.78 13.37 0.21
N SER A 165 9.49 12.68 1.32
CA SER A 165 10.53 12.06 2.14
C SER A 165 11.17 10.89 1.38
N GLU A 166 12.50 10.77 1.46
CA GLU A 166 13.32 9.72 0.87
C GLU A 166 14.23 9.13 1.96
N ASN A 167 14.92 8.00 1.71
CA ASN A 167 15.84 7.37 2.68
C ASN A 167 15.16 7.01 4.03
N TRP A 168 14.29 5.99 3.99
CA TRP A 168 13.57 5.52 5.18
C TRP A 168 14.49 5.00 6.29
N PRO A 169 14.20 5.27 7.58
CA PRO A 169 13.19 6.21 8.10
C PRO A 169 13.71 7.66 8.21
N ASN A 170 15.04 7.85 8.18
CA ASN A 170 15.71 9.04 8.70
C ASN A 170 15.59 10.30 7.84
N GLY A 171 15.07 10.22 6.62
CA GLY A 171 14.68 11.40 5.83
C GLY A 171 13.36 12.06 6.23
N ALA A 172 12.62 11.48 7.20
CA ALA A 172 11.47 12.14 7.81
C ALA A 172 11.86 13.45 8.54
N LYS A 173 10.94 14.42 8.57
CA LYS A 173 11.15 15.69 9.29
C LYS A 173 11.05 15.44 10.80
N SER A 174 12.18 15.43 11.50
CA SER A 174 12.25 15.06 12.93
C SER A 174 11.37 15.95 13.84
N PHE A 175 10.71 15.31 14.82
CA PHE A 175 9.98 16.00 15.89
C PHE A 175 10.88 16.62 16.96
N LYS A 176 12.20 16.41 16.91
CA LYS A 176 13.18 17.10 17.76
C LYS A 176 13.00 18.61 17.74
N ASP A 177 12.84 19.19 16.56
CA ASP A 177 12.70 20.64 16.35
C ASP A 177 11.23 21.07 16.13
N ALA A 178 10.27 20.19 16.41
CA ALA A 178 8.84 20.51 16.33
C ALA A 178 8.44 21.57 17.37
N LYS A 179 7.62 22.52 16.92
CA LYS A 179 7.04 23.57 17.76
C LYS A 179 5.80 23.04 18.48
N LYS A 180 5.26 23.83 19.41
CA LYS A 180 4.05 23.50 20.17
C LYS A 180 3.08 24.66 20.24
N ASP A 181 1.80 24.33 20.26
CA ASP A 181 0.68 25.22 20.53
C ASP A 181 -0.17 24.67 21.70
N ASP A 182 -1.37 25.22 21.92
CA ASP A 182 -2.29 24.77 22.96
C ASP A 182 -2.97 23.42 22.66
N TYR A 183 -2.74 22.83 21.48
CA TYR A 183 -3.29 21.54 21.08
C TYR A 183 -2.25 20.41 21.17
N GLY A 184 -1.00 20.67 20.77
CA GLY A 184 0.06 19.67 20.79
C GLY A 184 1.34 20.12 20.11
N TYR A 185 2.01 19.21 19.41
CA TYR A 185 3.16 19.52 18.54
C TYR A 185 2.69 19.90 17.14
N TYR A 186 3.44 20.72 16.42
CA TYR A 186 3.20 20.95 14.99
C TYR A 186 4.48 21.02 14.15
N LEU A 187 4.33 20.66 12.87
CA LEU A 187 5.36 20.78 11.84
C LEU A 187 4.75 21.35 10.56
N ASP A 188 5.46 22.31 9.96
CA ASP A 188 5.06 22.93 8.69
C ASP A 188 5.74 22.20 7.52
N VAL A 189 4.96 21.80 6.53
CA VAL A 189 5.40 21.09 5.32
C VAL A 189 5.20 22.01 4.13
N LYS A 190 6.19 22.14 3.25
CA LYS A 190 6.08 22.98 2.06
C LYS A 190 5.35 22.24 0.95
N LEU A 191 4.33 22.86 0.37
CA LEU A 191 3.54 22.28 -0.73
C LEU A 191 4.28 22.42 -2.07
N LYS A 192 3.97 21.52 -3.00
CA LYS A 192 4.52 21.50 -4.37
C LYS A 192 4.19 22.77 -5.15
N ASN A 193 2.96 23.26 -4.99
CA ASN A 193 2.43 24.51 -5.55
C ASN A 193 1.07 24.83 -4.91
N GLU A 194 0.50 25.99 -5.24
CA GLU A 194 -0.81 26.42 -4.72
C GLU A 194 -1.95 25.45 -5.07
N GLN A 195 -1.84 24.75 -6.20
CA GLN A 195 -2.79 23.75 -6.71
C GLN A 195 -2.69 22.38 -6.04
N ALA A 196 -1.79 22.20 -5.07
CA ALA A 196 -1.70 20.98 -4.26
C ALA A 196 -3.08 20.59 -3.71
N LYS A 197 -3.50 19.34 -3.92
CA LYS A 197 -4.77 18.81 -3.42
C LYS A 197 -4.58 17.93 -2.21
N LYS A 198 -3.59 17.03 -2.24
CA LYS A 198 -3.48 15.92 -1.29
C LYS A 198 -2.14 15.97 -0.57
N VAL A 199 -2.17 15.92 0.76
CA VAL A 199 -0.97 15.78 1.59
C VAL A 199 -1.10 14.47 2.35
N SER A 200 -0.23 13.52 2.05
CA SER A 200 -0.16 12.24 2.75
C SER A 200 1.06 12.17 3.65
N PHE A 201 0.89 11.59 4.83
CA PHE A 201 1.88 11.63 5.89
C PHE A 201 1.70 10.51 6.92
N LEU A 202 2.77 10.23 7.67
CA LEU A 202 2.78 9.32 8.81
C LEU A 202 3.83 9.78 9.83
N ILE A 203 3.76 9.28 11.07
CA ILE A 203 4.84 9.43 12.05
C ILE A 203 5.63 8.13 12.11
N ASN A 204 6.93 8.19 11.86
CA ASN A 204 7.85 7.06 11.97
C ASN A 204 8.83 7.23 13.15
N ASN A 205 9.64 6.20 13.40
CA ASN A 205 10.79 6.30 14.29
C ASN A 205 12.12 5.89 13.64
N THR A 206 13.22 6.15 14.34
CA THR A 206 14.60 5.79 13.93
C THR A 206 14.85 4.28 13.81
N LYS A 207 13.92 3.42 14.27
CA LYS A 207 14.00 1.96 14.07
C LYS A 207 13.45 1.53 12.72
N GLY A 208 12.59 2.36 12.10
CA GLY A 208 11.89 2.04 10.86
C GLY A 208 10.40 1.72 11.03
N ASP A 209 9.82 1.91 12.22
CA ASP A 209 8.40 1.61 12.48
C ASP A 209 7.50 2.72 11.92
N ASN A 210 6.38 2.37 11.27
CA ASN A 210 5.28 3.29 10.96
C ASN A 210 4.30 3.33 12.16
N LEU A 211 4.41 4.35 13.01
CA LEU A 211 3.76 4.39 14.32
C LEU A 211 2.28 4.81 14.28
N THR A 212 1.87 5.56 13.26
CA THR A 212 0.48 6.01 13.10
C THR A 212 -0.30 5.16 12.09
N GLY A 213 0.38 4.40 11.24
CA GLY A 213 -0.13 4.04 9.93
C GLY A 213 -0.24 5.28 9.02
N ASP A 214 -0.54 5.04 7.76
CA ASP A 214 -0.63 6.09 6.75
C ASP A 214 -1.86 6.97 6.97
N ARG A 215 -1.69 8.28 6.79
CA ARG A 215 -2.73 9.30 6.91
C ARG A 215 -2.68 10.21 5.69
N SER A 216 -3.83 10.77 5.33
CA SER A 216 -3.94 11.72 4.22
C SER A 216 -4.95 12.82 4.57
N VAL A 217 -4.77 13.97 3.94
CA VAL A 217 -5.73 15.07 3.99
C VAL A 217 -5.91 15.69 2.61
N GLU A 218 -7.18 15.80 2.20
CA GLU A 218 -7.60 16.54 1.01
C GLU A 218 -7.79 18.01 1.37
N ARG A 219 -7.17 18.91 0.59
CA ARG A 219 -7.30 20.36 0.70
C ARG A 219 -8.63 20.78 0.09
N LEU A 220 -9.65 20.86 0.95
CA LEU A 220 -11.03 21.21 0.56
C LEU A 220 -11.15 22.56 -0.17
N SER A 221 -10.22 23.48 0.09
CA SER A 221 -10.13 24.84 -0.45
C SER A 221 -8.66 25.24 -0.64
N PRO A 222 -8.30 26.12 -1.61
CA PRO A 222 -6.96 26.71 -1.70
C PRO A 222 -6.53 27.47 -0.43
N LYS A 223 -7.48 27.88 0.41
CA LYS A 223 -7.22 28.50 1.73
C LYS A 223 -6.99 27.50 2.86
N MET A 224 -7.12 26.19 2.60
CA MET A 224 -6.83 25.15 3.58
C MET A 224 -5.31 24.90 3.64
N ASN A 225 -4.74 25.17 4.81
CA ASN A 225 -3.31 25.08 5.10
C ASN A 225 -3.02 24.37 6.44
N GLU A 226 -4.00 23.68 7.03
CA GLU A 226 -3.88 23.00 8.32
C GLU A 226 -4.63 21.67 8.35
N ALA A 227 -4.09 20.71 9.12
CA ALA A 227 -4.79 19.52 9.57
C ALA A 227 -4.39 19.15 10.99
N TRP A 228 -5.28 18.45 11.70
CA TRP A 228 -5.08 18.03 13.09
C TRP A 228 -5.23 16.51 13.23
N LEU A 229 -4.23 15.86 13.84
CA LEU A 229 -4.34 14.51 14.37
C LEU A 229 -4.85 14.56 15.82
N ASP A 230 -5.88 13.77 16.13
CA ASP A 230 -6.27 13.49 17.51
C ASP A 230 -5.35 12.43 18.18
N GLU A 231 -5.69 12.02 19.39
CA GLU A 231 -4.94 11.00 20.16
C GLU A 231 -5.05 9.57 19.61
N ASN A 232 -5.96 9.34 18.66
CA ASN A 232 -6.11 8.10 17.91
C ASN A 232 -5.60 8.25 16.46
N TYR A 233 -4.96 9.39 16.16
CA TYR A 233 -4.46 9.77 14.84
C TYR A 233 -5.54 9.85 13.76
N LYS A 234 -6.79 10.15 14.11
CA LYS A 234 -7.81 10.56 13.14
C LYS A 234 -7.53 11.99 12.69
N VAL A 235 -7.63 12.22 11.38
CA VAL A 235 -7.38 13.51 10.73
C VAL A 235 -8.65 14.37 10.74
N TYR A 236 -8.49 15.66 11.08
CA TYR A 236 -9.53 16.68 11.02
C TYR A 236 -9.04 17.93 10.27
N ASN A 237 -9.98 18.66 9.66
CA ASN A 237 -9.75 19.95 8.98
C ASN A 237 -10.07 21.18 9.88
N TYR A 238 -10.26 20.94 11.17
CA TYR A 238 -10.38 21.91 12.26
C TYR A 238 -9.76 21.30 13.52
N ARG A 239 -9.40 22.14 14.52
CA ARG A 239 -8.95 21.68 15.85
C ARG A 239 -10.05 20.89 16.57
N PRO A 240 -9.90 19.59 16.86
CA PRO A 240 -10.92 18.80 17.56
C PRO A 240 -11.19 19.36 18.96
N GLN A 241 -12.46 19.34 19.37
CA GLN A 241 -12.90 19.79 20.69
C GLN A 241 -12.89 18.63 21.70
N PRO A 242 -12.88 18.92 23.01
CA PRO A 242 -13.02 17.88 24.05
C PRO A 242 -14.30 17.05 23.86
N ALA A 243 -14.21 15.75 24.21
CA ALA A 243 -15.34 14.85 24.13
C ALA A 243 -16.52 15.34 25.00
N GLY A 244 -17.74 15.23 24.47
CA GLY A 244 -18.94 15.77 25.14
C GLY A 244 -19.17 17.28 24.90
N THR A 245 -18.54 17.87 23.89
CA THR A 245 -18.75 19.26 23.47
C THR A 245 -18.90 19.36 21.95
N VAL A 246 -19.84 20.16 21.47
CA VAL A 246 -19.87 20.64 20.07
C VAL A 246 -19.67 22.16 20.04
N ARG A 247 -18.72 22.64 19.21
CA ARG A 247 -18.56 24.06 18.93
C ARG A 247 -19.42 24.46 17.73
N VAL A 248 -20.35 25.38 17.94
CA VAL A 248 -21.13 26.01 16.85
C VAL A 248 -20.42 27.30 16.46
N ASN A 249 -19.76 27.31 15.29
CA ASN A 249 -19.14 28.51 14.73
C ASN A 249 -20.16 29.22 13.83
N TYR A 250 -20.32 30.53 14.01
CA TYR A 250 -21.16 31.37 13.17
C TYR A 250 -20.33 32.54 12.61
N TYR A 251 -20.21 32.57 11.28
CA TYR A 251 -19.57 33.65 10.54
C TYR A 251 -20.63 34.58 9.95
N ARG A 252 -20.44 35.89 10.13
CA ARG A 252 -21.21 36.93 9.44
C ARG A 252 -20.32 37.78 8.56
N THR A 253 -20.71 37.93 7.30
CA THR A 253 -20.04 38.78 6.30
C THR A 253 -20.11 40.27 6.66
N ASP A 254 -21.13 40.70 7.41
CA ASP A 254 -21.25 42.06 7.94
C ASP A 254 -20.45 42.32 9.23
N GLY A 255 -19.88 41.26 9.85
CA GLY A 255 -19.17 41.33 11.13
C GLY A 255 -20.05 41.70 12.34
N ASN A 256 -21.37 41.81 12.18
CA ASN A 256 -22.26 42.32 13.22
C ASN A 256 -22.88 41.20 14.06
N TYR A 257 -22.25 40.95 15.21
CA TYR A 257 -22.71 39.98 16.21
C TYR A 257 -23.51 40.60 17.36
N ASP A 258 -23.87 41.90 17.29
CA ASP A 258 -24.76 42.51 18.29
C ASP A 258 -26.13 41.81 18.26
N LYS A 259 -26.62 41.38 19.42
CA LYS A 259 -27.87 40.62 19.59
C LYS A 259 -27.99 39.38 18.69
N LYS A 260 -26.87 38.68 18.44
CA LYS A 260 -26.88 37.38 17.76
C LYS A 260 -26.72 36.28 18.79
N SER A 261 -27.72 35.41 18.86
CA SER A 261 -27.78 34.30 19.81
C SER A 261 -28.19 33.00 19.12
N LEU A 262 -28.05 31.90 19.85
CA LEU A 262 -28.39 30.55 19.41
C LEU A 262 -29.43 29.94 20.35
N TRP A 263 -30.54 29.47 19.80
CA TRP A 263 -31.53 28.68 20.52
C TRP A 263 -31.42 27.22 20.10
N TYR A 264 -31.24 26.28 21.03
CA TYR A 264 -30.88 24.88 20.72
C TYR A 264 -31.49 23.84 21.67
N TRP A 265 -31.71 22.63 21.13
CA TRP A 265 -32.39 21.51 21.79
C TRP A 265 -31.92 20.15 21.22
N GLY A 266 -32.33 19.03 21.82
CA GLY A 266 -31.92 17.68 21.40
C GLY A 266 -30.94 17.03 22.39
N ASP A 267 -29.90 16.34 21.90
CA ASP A 267 -28.94 15.58 22.73
C ASP A 267 -27.90 16.45 23.47
N VAL A 268 -28.36 17.59 24.00
CA VAL A 268 -27.58 18.59 24.75
C VAL A 268 -27.91 18.50 26.25
N LYS A 269 -26.96 18.84 27.12
CA LYS A 269 -27.17 18.84 28.58
C LYS A 269 -28.08 19.98 29.03
N ASN A 270 -27.90 21.16 28.43
CA ASN A 270 -28.54 22.40 28.83
C ASN A 270 -29.26 23.03 27.62
N PRO A 271 -30.41 22.49 27.18
CA PRO A 271 -31.18 23.10 26.09
C PRO A 271 -31.68 24.49 26.48
N SER A 272 -31.95 25.34 25.47
CA SER A 272 -32.52 26.67 25.66
C SER A 272 -33.87 26.57 26.39
N SER A 273 -33.96 27.26 27.53
CA SER A 273 -35.08 27.16 28.49
C SER A 273 -35.55 28.52 29.06
N GLY A 274 -35.06 29.63 28.49
CA GLY A 274 -35.50 30.99 28.81
C GLY A 274 -36.85 31.34 28.17
N GLU A 275 -37.28 32.60 28.31
CA GLU A 275 -38.42 33.11 27.53
C GLU A 275 -37.99 33.34 26.08
N TRP A 276 -38.66 32.71 25.11
CA TRP A 276 -38.38 32.96 23.69
C TRP A 276 -38.49 34.47 23.37
N PRO A 277 -37.48 35.10 22.73
CA PRO A 277 -36.37 34.49 21.98
C PRO A 277 -34.99 34.53 22.69
N ASP A 278 -34.92 34.61 24.02
CA ASP A 278 -33.68 34.69 24.82
C ASP A 278 -32.77 33.47 24.60
N GLY A 279 -31.77 33.63 23.72
CA GLY A 279 -30.85 32.57 23.32
C GLY A 279 -29.51 32.59 24.08
N THR A 280 -28.59 31.70 23.72
CA THR A 280 -27.20 31.83 24.18
C THR A 280 -26.45 32.80 23.25
N ASP A 281 -25.93 33.90 23.78
CA ASP A 281 -25.21 34.92 23.01
C ASP A 281 -23.91 34.42 22.37
N PHE A 282 -23.70 34.78 21.10
CA PHE A 282 -22.40 34.65 20.45
C PHE A 282 -21.44 35.74 20.97
N THR A 283 -20.73 35.46 22.06
CA THR A 283 -19.76 36.39 22.67
C THR A 283 -18.31 36.09 22.30
N ALA A 284 -17.90 34.81 22.37
CA ALA A 284 -16.55 34.38 22.05
C ALA A 284 -16.24 34.52 20.55
N THR A 285 -15.04 35.00 20.22
CA THR A 285 -14.57 35.17 18.84
C THR A 285 -13.41 34.22 18.59
N GLY A 286 -13.44 33.49 17.47
CA GLY A 286 -12.40 32.57 17.04
C GLY A 286 -12.05 32.73 15.56
N LYS A 287 -11.31 31.76 15.03
CA LYS A 287 -10.74 31.76 13.67
C LYS A 287 -11.78 31.83 12.54
N TYR A 288 -13.02 31.45 12.81
CA TYR A 288 -14.08 31.26 11.80
C TYR A 288 -15.35 32.07 12.11
N GLY A 289 -15.22 33.22 12.77
CA GLY A 289 -16.35 34.03 13.26
C GLY A 289 -16.50 33.94 14.78
N ARG A 290 -17.71 34.15 15.29
CA ARG A 290 -18.00 33.90 16.71
C ARG A 290 -18.43 32.45 16.94
N TYR A 291 -18.32 31.97 18.17
CA TYR A 291 -18.70 30.59 18.47
C TYR A 291 -19.36 30.44 19.85
N ILE A 292 -20.07 29.32 20.01
CA ILE A 292 -20.63 28.83 21.28
C ILE A 292 -20.21 27.37 21.44
N ASP A 293 -19.72 27.00 22.63
CA ASP A 293 -19.42 25.61 23.00
C ASP A 293 -20.61 25.03 23.77
N ILE A 294 -21.26 24.01 23.21
CA ILE A 294 -22.46 23.38 23.77
C ILE A 294 -22.10 22.05 24.43
N PRO A 295 -22.37 21.86 25.74
CA PRO A 295 -22.19 20.58 26.41
C PRO A 295 -23.21 19.53 25.95
N LEU A 296 -22.73 18.39 25.49
CA LEU A 296 -23.52 17.26 24.97
C LEU A 296 -23.83 16.22 26.04
N ASN A 297 -24.92 15.48 25.82
CA ASN A 297 -25.24 14.25 26.54
C ASN A 297 -24.28 13.11 26.16
N GLU A 298 -24.25 12.05 26.98
CA GLU A 298 -23.49 10.84 26.61
C GLU A 298 -24.09 10.19 25.36
N ALA A 299 -23.22 9.73 24.45
CA ALA A 299 -23.58 9.11 23.18
C ALA A 299 -24.49 9.94 22.24
N ALA A 300 -24.53 11.27 22.43
CA ALA A 300 -25.29 12.23 21.62
C ALA A 300 -25.13 12.00 20.11
N ARG A 301 -26.25 12.12 19.38
CA ARG A 301 -26.36 11.89 17.93
C ARG A 301 -26.84 13.12 17.20
N GLU A 302 -27.92 13.73 17.69
CA GLU A 302 -28.56 14.85 17.00
C GLU A 302 -28.90 16.02 17.92
N PHE A 303 -28.88 17.22 17.35
CA PHE A 303 -29.41 18.41 17.99
C PHE A 303 -30.06 19.34 16.95
N GLY A 304 -31.08 20.06 17.39
CA GLY A 304 -31.76 21.09 16.61
C GLY A 304 -31.39 22.48 17.12
N PHE A 305 -31.39 23.48 16.24
CA PHE A 305 -31.12 24.86 16.62
C PHE A 305 -31.72 25.91 15.67
N LEU A 306 -31.74 27.16 16.14
CA LEU A 306 -32.09 28.36 15.40
C LEU A 306 -31.06 29.45 15.66
N LEU A 307 -30.62 30.11 14.59
CA LEU A 307 -29.84 31.34 14.65
C LEU A 307 -30.79 32.54 14.81
N LEU A 308 -30.53 33.39 15.80
CA LEU A 308 -31.42 34.49 16.16
C LEU A 308 -30.75 35.87 15.99
N ASP A 309 -31.58 36.87 15.64
CA ASP A 309 -31.27 38.29 15.68
C ASP A 309 -32.29 39.00 16.58
N GLU A 310 -31.99 39.08 17.88
CA GLU A 310 -32.87 39.67 18.90
C GLU A 310 -32.99 41.20 18.79
N SER A 311 -32.41 41.82 17.75
CA SER A 311 -32.75 43.19 17.35
C SER A 311 -34.11 43.29 16.63
N LYS A 312 -34.63 42.17 16.12
CA LYS A 312 -35.90 42.07 15.37
C LYS A 312 -37.09 41.77 16.29
N LYS A 313 -38.26 41.48 15.71
CA LYS A 313 -39.50 41.18 16.44
C LYS A 313 -40.33 40.12 15.71
N GLY A 314 -41.06 39.30 16.47
CA GLY A 314 -41.85 38.21 15.90
C GLY A 314 -40.97 37.17 15.19
N ASP A 315 -41.48 36.60 14.10
CA ASP A 315 -40.76 35.58 13.32
C ASP A 315 -39.44 36.09 12.73
N ASP A 316 -39.30 37.40 12.48
CA ASP A 316 -38.09 38.00 11.92
C ASP A 316 -36.90 37.97 12.91
N VAL A 317 -37.11 37.57 14.17
CA VAL A 317 -36.01 37.24 15.10
C VAL A 317 -35.28 35.98 14.65
N LYS A 318 -35.96 35.03 13.99
CA LYS A 318 -35.26 33.90 13.38
C LYS A 318 -34.54 34.37 12.12
N ILE A 319 -33.22 34.17 12.05
CA ILE A 319 -32.42 34.49 10.84
C ILE A 319 -32.84 33.59 9.66
N ARG A 320 -33.21 32.34 9.96
CA ARG A 320 -33.95 31.45 9.05
C ARG A 320 -35.21 30.95 9.73
N LYS A 321 -36.34 30.91 9.02
CA LYS A 321 -37.65 30.53 9.59
C LYS A 321 -37.74 29.04 9.96
N GLU A 322 -37.15 28.20 9.12
CA GLU A 322 -37.04 26.76 9.30
C GLU A 322 -35.96 26.41 10.33
N ASP A 323 -36.18 25.35 11.09
CA ASP A 323 -35.26 24.88 12.11
C ASP A 323 -34.07 24.13 11.49
N TYR A 324 -32.86 24.34 12.01
CA TYR A 324 -31.71 23.51 11.67
C TYR A 324 -31.75 22.21 12.46
N LYS A 325 -31.28 21.12 11.86
CA LYS A 325 -31.05 19.84 12.53
C LYS A 325 -29.73 19.23 12.07
N PHE A 326 -28.82 19.00 13.01
CA PHE A 326 -27.56 18.29 12.77
C PHE A 326 -27.64 16.88 13.37
N THR A 327 -27.19 15.86 12.64
CA THR A 327 -27.40 14.43 12.96
C THR A 327 -26.11 13.62 13.10
N ASP A 328 -24.94 14.24 13.00
CA ASP A 328 -23.64 13.54 13.06
C ASP A 328 -22.68 14.06 14.15
N LEU A 329 -23.23 14.27 15.36
CA LEU A 329 -22.44 14.61 16.55
C LEU A 329 -21.42 13.53 16.94
N LYS A 330 -21.56 12.31 16.41
CA LYS A 330 -20.60 11.22 16.61
C LYS A 330 -19.27 11.49 15.91
N ASN A 331 -19.30 12.02 14.69
CA ASN A 331 -18.10 12.20 13.87
C ASN A 331 -17.52 13.62 13.93
N HIS A 332 -18.34 14.63 14.23
CA HIS A 332 -17.96 16.04 14.23
C HIS A 332 -18.14 16.71 15.60
N SER A 333 -17.06 17.34 16.09
CA SER A 333 -17.07 18.14 17.33
C SER A 333 -17.19 19.66 17.06
N GLN A 334 -17.24 20.06 15.79
CA GLN A 334 -17.48 21.44 15.36
C GLN A 334 -18.43 21.45 14.16
N ILE A 335 -19.30 22.44 14.11
CA ILE A 335 -20.08 22.81 12.92
C ILE A 335 -19.83 24.28 12.57
N PHE A 336 -20.10 24.65 11.32
CA PHE A 336 -19.82 25.98 10.77
C PHE A 336 -21.06 26.48 10.03
N LEU A 337 -21.47 27.70 10.36
CA LEU A 337 -22.67 28.37 9.85
C LEU A 337 -22.26 29.74 9.30
N LYS A 338 -22.97 30.21 8.28
CA LYS A 338 -22.67 31.49 7.63
C LYS A 338 -23.92 32.28 7.30
N ASP A 339 -23.92 33.57 7.65
CA ASP A 339 -24.94 34.54 7.28
C ASP A 339 -26.38 34.03 7.52
N ASP A 340 -27.14 33.71 6.46
CA ASP A 340 -28.47 33.08 6.46
C ASP A 340 -28.52 31.78 5.61
N ASP A 341 -27.36 31.18 5.33
CA ASP A 341 -27.21 29.93 4.56
C ASP A 341 -27.86 28.75 5.28
N GLU A 342 -28.58 27.89 4.55
CA GLU A 342 -29.27 26.73 5.12
C GLU A 342 -28.36 25.54 5.43
N THR A 343 -27.14 25.58 4.92
CA THR A 343 -26.21 24.47 5.01
C THR A 343 -25.49 24.47 6.36
N ILE A 344 -25.62 23.36 7.09
CA ILE A 344 -24.77 23.09 8.27
C ILE A 344 -23.45 22.53 7.76
N TYR A 345 -22.41 23.35 7.69
CA TYR A 345 -21.12 22.89 7.19
C TYR A 345 -20.34 22.12 8.26
N THR A 346 -19.68 21.04 7.81
CA THR A 346 -18.84 20.14 8.61
C THR A 346 -17.36 20.58 8.66
N ASN A 347 -17.01 21.66 7.96
CA ASN A 347 -15.66 22.16 7.77
C ASN A 347 -15.63 23.71 7.70
N PRO A 348 -14.54 24.37 8.11
CA PRO A 348 -14.45 25.84 8.19
C PRO A 348 -14.36 26.56 6.84
N TYR A 349 -14.39 25.83 5.72
CA TYR A 349 -14.22 26.36 4.37
C TYR A 349 -15.54 26.51 3.62
N TYR A 350 -16.68 26.21 4.27
CA TYR A 350 -18.04 26.30 3.70
C TYR A 350 -18.21 25.46 2.43
N VAL A 351 -17.61 24.26 2.46
CA VAL A 351 -17.67 23.27 1.39
C VAL A 351 -18.74 22.24 1.72
N HIS A 352 -19.67 21.97 0.79
CA HIS A 352 -20.75 21.00 0.96
C HIS A 352 -20.21 19.57 1.11
N ASP A 353 -20.92 18.74 1.89
CA ASP A 353 -20.57 17.32 2.06
C ASP A 353 -20.79 16.52 0.77
N ILE A 354 -21.90 16.76 0.04
CA ILE A 354 -22.11 16.24 -1.33
C ILE A 354 -21.50 17.24 -2.30
N ARG A 355 -20.32 16.90 -2.84
CA ARG A 355 -19.62 17.67 -3.87
C ARG A 355 -18.99 16.74 -4.89
N MET A 356 -18.82 17.22 -6.12
CA MET A 356 -18.14 16.48 -7.17
C MET A 356 -16.62 16.53 -6.91
N THR A 357 -15.93 15.41 -7.10
CA THR A 357 -14.48 15.25 -6.86
C THR A 357 -13.70 14.94 -8.13
N GLY A 358 -14.37 14.43 -9.18
CA GLY A 358 -13.79 14.18 -10.49
C GLY A 358 -14.84 13.83 -11.54
N ALA A 359 -14.46 13.90 -12.82
CA ALA A 359 -15.31 13.50 -13.95
C ALA A 359 -14.48 12.77 -15.03
N GLN A 360 -15.01 11.67 -15.56
CA GLN A 360 -14.37 10.84 -16.57
C GLN A 360 -15.33 10.54 -17.73
N HIS A 361 -14.84 10.63 -18.96
CA HIS A 361 -15.54 10.16 -20.14
C HIS A 361 -15.25 8.66 -20.28
N VAL A 362 -16.25 7.80 -20.01
CA VAL A 362 -16.05 6.34 -19.88
C VAL A 362 -16.54 5.53 -21.08
N ALA A 363 -17.50 6.06 -21.84
CA ALA A 363 -17.96 5.52 -23.11
C ALA A 363 -18.65 6.64 -23.91
N LYS A 364 -18.81 6.47 -25.23
CA LYS A 364 -19.47 7.45 -26.14
C LYS A 364 -20.91 7.85 -25.75
N SER A 365 -21.53 7.15 -24.80
CA SER A 365 -22.86 7.45 -24.25
C SER A 365 -22.89 7.65 -22.73
N ARG A 366 -21.73 7.60 -22.06
CA ARG A 366 -21.61 7.67 -20.59
C ARG A 366 -20.42 8.52 -20.13
N ILE A 367 -20.71 9.49 -19.27
CA ILE A 367 -19.72 10.21 -18.46
C ILE A 367 -19.98 9.81 -17.01
N GLU A 368 -18.95 9.34 -16.30
CA GLU A 368 -19.02 9.09 -14.86
C GLU A 368 -18.46 10.31 -14.11
N SER A 369 -18.97 10.58 -12.92
CA SER A 369 -18.38 11.56 -12.01
C SER A 369 -18.46 11.06 -10.58
N SER A 370 -17.38 11.30 -9.85
CA SER A 370 -17.23 10.85 -8.47
C SER A 370 -17.55 11.96 -7.51
N PHE A 371 -18.00 11.58 -6.32
CA PHE A 371 -18.47 12.48 -5.28
C PHE A 371 -17.83 12.13 -3.95
N SER A 372 -17.73 13.11 -3.05
CA SER A 372 -17.24 12.92 -1.67
C SER A 372 -18.15 11.98 -0.86
N THR A 373 -19.46 12.12 -1.03
CA THR A 373 -20.51 11.20 -0.60
C THR A 373 -21.75 11.43 -1.47
N LEU A 374 -22.62 10.43 -1.54
CA LEU A 374 -23.95 10.52 -2.15
C LEU A 374 -25.07 10.09 -1.19
N VAL A 375 -24.75 9.88 0.10
CA VAL A 375 -25.73 9.42 1.10
C VAL A 375 -26.91 10.38 1.17
N GLY A 376 -28.10 9.90 0.80
CA GLY A 376 -29.33 10.70 0.77
C GLY A 376 -29.48 11.62 -0.45
N ALA A 377 -28.58 11.54 -1.43
CA ALA A 377 -28.70 12.28 -2.68
C ALA A 377 -29.88 11.75 -3.53
N LYS A 378 -30.76 12.64 -3.98
CA LYS A 378 -31.87 12.28 -4.87
C LYS A 378 -31.49 12.49 -6.32
N LYS A 379 -31.92 11.56 -7.19
CA LYS A 379 -31.72 11.62 -8.65
C LYS A 379 -32.15 12.95 -9.28
N ASP A 380 -33.32 13.48 -8.90
CA ASP A 380 -33.83 14.76 -9.42
C ASP A 380 -32.97 15.95 -8.97
N ASP A 381 -32.46 15.93 -7.74
CA ASP A 381 -31.57 16.97 -7.21
C ASP A 381 -30.19 16.91 -7.89
N ILE A 382 -29.66 15.72 -8.17
CA ILE A 382 -28.44 15.56 -8.98
C ILE A 382 -28.65 16.14 -10.38
N LEU A 383 -29.74 15.75 -11.07
CA LEU A 383 -30.01 16.22 -12.43
C LEU A 383 -30.24 17.74 -12.50
N LYS A 384 -30.92 18.32 -11.51
CA LYS A 384 -31.20 19.76 -11.43
C LYS A 384 -29.93 20.62 -11.28
N HIS A 385 -28.96 20.13 -10.51
CA HIS A 385 -27.74 20.87 -10.20
C HIS A 385 -26.56 20.53 -11.14
N SER A 386 -26.71 19.53 -12.00
CA SER A 386 -25.72 19.13 -12.99
C SER A 386 -25.90 19.78 -14.37
N SER A 387 -24.78 20.06 -15.04
CA SER A 387 -24.75 20.49 -16.44
C SER A 387 -23.48 20.01 -17.12
N ILE A 388 -23.57 19.64 -18.41
CA ILE A 388 -22.43 19.22 -19.22
C ILE A 388 -22.32 20.15 -20.43
N THR A 389 -21.11 20.58 -20.77
CA THR A 389 -20.80 21.27 -22.02
C THR A 389 -19.74 20.54 -22.82
N ASP A 390 -19.75 20.70 -24.14
CA ASP A 390 -18.65 20.29 -25.01
C ASP A 390 -17.43 21.23 -24.86
N TYR A 391 -16.38 20.97 -25.65
CA TYR A 391 -15.15 21.76 -25.67
C TYR A 391 -15.32 23.19 -26.25
N GLN A 392 -16.42 23.46 -26.95
CA GLN A 392 -16.77 24.78 -27.47
C GLN A 392 -17.64 25.57 -26.48
N GLY A 393 -18.13 24.92 -25.43
CA GLY A 393 -19.02 25.49 -24.42
C GLY A 393 -20.52 25.31 -24.72
N ASN A 394 -20.90 24.57 -25.76
CA ASN A 394 -22.30 24.27 -26.05
C ASN A 394 -22.83 23.27 -25.02
N LYS A 395 -24.09 23.43 -24.57
CA LYS A 395 -24.70 22.51 -23.61
C LYS A 395 -25.04 21.18 -24.28
N VAL A 396 -24.60 20.09 -23.65
CA VAL A 396 -24.92 18.70 -24.06
C VAL A 396 -26.10 18.20 -23.23
N ALA A 397 -27.02 17.47 -23.86
CA ALA A 397 -28.19 16.94 -23.18
C ALA A 397 -27.83 15.72 -22.32
N ILE A 398 -28.13 15.82 -21.01
CA ILE A 398 -28.18 14.67 -20.12
C ILE A 398 -29.57 14.04 -20.32
N THR A 399 -29.63 12.81 -20.83
CA THR A 399 -30.91 12.10 -21.06
C THR A 399 -31.36 11.35 -19.81
N ASP A 400 -30.42 10.83 -19.01
CA ASP A 400 -30.70 10.25 -17.70
C ASP A 400 -29.45 10.27 -16.79
N VAL A 401 -29.64 9.98 -15.50
CA VAL A 401 -28.55 9.71 -14.54
C VAL A 401 -28.75 8.43 -13.73
N GLU A 402 -27.68 7.66 -13.55
CA GLU A 402 -27.61 6.56 -12.59
C GLU A 402 -26.84 7.03 -11.35
N VAL A 403 -27.35 6.76 -10.14
CA VAL A 403 -26.72 7.18 -8.87
C VAL A 403 -26.31 5.91 -8.12
N ASP A 404 -25.01 5.75 -7.91
CA ASP A 404 -24.40 4.68 -7.12
C ASP A 404 -23.92 5.28 -5.80
N GLU A 405 -24.77 5.19 -4.77
CA GLU A 405 -24.48 5.74 -3.44
C GLU A 405 -23.26 5.06 -2.78
N ALA A 406 -23.14 3.74 -2.94
CA ALA A 406 -22.07 2.95 -2.32
C ALA A 406 -20.71 3.19 -2.99
N GLY A 407 -20.68 3.23 -4.33
CA GLY A 407 -19.52 3.62 -5.12
C GLY A 407 -19.32 5.13 -5.23
N LYS A 408 -20.10 5.97 -4.51
CA LYS A 408 -20.03 7.43 -4.52
C LYS A 408 -19.95 8.05 -5.92
N LYS A 409 -20.68 7.48 -6.87
CA LYS A 409 -20.56 7.77 -8.31
C LYS A 409 -21.91 8.13 -8.93
N VAL A 410 -21.89 9.08 -9.86
CA VAL A 410 -23.02 9.38 -10.75
C VAL A 410 -22.61 9.10 -12.18
N THR A 411 -23.40 8.31 -12.91
CA THR A 411 -23.24 8.12 -14.36
C THR A 411 -24.25 8.99 -15.08
N TYR A 412 -23.77 9.98 -15.83
CA TYR A 412 -24.57 10.75 -16.78
C TYR A 412 -24.69 9.96 -18.09
N ILE A 413 -25.92 9.84 -18.61
CA ILE A 413 -26.23 9.20 -19.88
C ILE A 413 -26.60 10.29 -20.89
N GLY A 414 -26.09 10.20 -22.11
CA GLY A 414 -26.29 11.21 -23.16
C GLY A 414 -25.60 10.82 -24.47
N ASP A 415 -25.45 11.78 -25.37
CA ASP A 415 -24.56 11.66 -26.54
C ASP A 415 -23.23 12.35 -26.21
N PHE A 416 -22.20 11.54 -26.00
CA PHE A 416 -20.83 11.97 -25.72
C PHE A 416 -19.88 11.41 -26.80
N SER A 417 -20.34 11.36 -28.05
CA SER A 417 -19.60 10.70 -29.13
C SER A 417 -18.26 11.36 -29.52
N ASP A 418 -17.98 12.60 -29.08
CA ASP A 418 -16.66 13.22 -29.22
C ASP A 418 -15.68 12.65 -28.20
N THR A 419 -14.82 11.74 -28.68
CA THR A 419 -13.77 11.08 -27.88
C THR A 419 -12.40 11.76 -28.01
N GLN A 420 -12.29 12.80 -28.84
CA GLN A 420 -11.04 13.51 -29.12
C GLN A 420 -10.91 14.79 -28.29
N HIS A 421 -12.03 15.42 -27.95
CA HIS A 421 -12.07 16.63 -27.13
C HIS A 421 -12.76 16.36 -25.78
N PRO A 422 -12.32 16.99 -24.68
CA PRO A 422 -12.93 16.78 -23.38
C PRO A 422 -14.23 17.57 -23.24
N TYR A 423 -15.22 16.93 -22.61
CA TYR A 423 -16.40 17.60 -22.08
C TYR A 423 -16.05 18.33 -20.78
N THR A 424 -16.92 19.21 -20.31
CA THR A 424 -16.85 19.79 -18.97
C THR A 424 -18.15 19.52 -18.23
N VAL A 425 -18.05 18.80 -17.12
CA VAL A 425 -19.14 18.53 -16.18
C VAL A 425 -19.11 19.57 -15.08
N SER A 426 -20.28 20.07 -14.67
CA SER A 426 -20.45 20.90 -13.49
C SER A 426 -21.56 20.35 -12.61
N TYR A 427 -21.37 20.43 -11.29
CA TYR A 427 -22.38 20.16 -10.26
C TYR A 427 -22.29 21.28 -9.22
N ASN A 428 -23.36 22.07 -9.07
CA ASN A 428 -23.32 23.32 -8.30
C ASN A 428 -22.14 24.22 -8.73
N SER A 429 -21.23 24.57 -7.82
CA SER A 429 -20.03 25.36 -8.08
C SER A 429 -18.85 24.55 -8.64
N ASP A 430 -18.85 23.24 -8.47
CA ASP A 430 -17.73 22.39 -8.85
C ASP A 430 -17.77 22.12 -10.36
N ARG A 431 -16.61 22.23 -11.02
CA ARG A 431 -16.48 22.08 -12.46
C ARG A 431 -15.23 21.27 -12.81
N PHE A 432 -15.42 20.18 -13.54
CA PHE A 432 -14.36 19.26 -13.95
C PHE A 432 -14.38 19.04 -15.46
N THR A 433 -13.24 19.28 -16.10
CA THR A 433 -12.99 18.84 -17.48
C THR A 433 -12.77 17.33 -17.46
N THR A 434 -13.55 16.58 -18.25
CA THR A 434 -13.47 15.12 -18.30
C THR A 434 -12.12 14.68 -18.85
N ARG A 435 -11.55 13.61 -18.29
CA ARG A 435 -10.48 12.83 -18.91
C ARG A 435 -11.05 11.60 -19.59
N SER A 436 -10.47 11.15 -20.70
CA SER A 436 -10.80 9.85 -21.30
C SER A 436 -10.35 8.75 -20.34
N SER A 437 -11.28 7.93 -19.85
CA SER A 437 -10.95 6.86 -18.91
C SER A 437 -10.14 5.76 -19.57
N TRP A 438 -9.52 4.89 -18.75
CA TRP A 438 -8.86 3.69 -19.24
C TRP A 438 -9.82 2.77 -20.03
N ARG A 439 -11.11 2.71 -19.66
CA ARG A 439 -12.14 1.91 -20.37
C ARG A 439 -12.40 2.42 -21.78
N LEU A 440 -12.50 3.75 -21.95
CA LEU A 440 -12.67 4.37 -23.26
C LEU A 440 -11.41 4.24 -24.12
N LYS A 441 -10.23 4.32 -23.49
CA LYS A 441 -8.94 4.03 -24.14
C LYS A 441 -8.88 2.56 -24.58
N ASP A 442 -9.35 1.61 -23.78
CA ASP A 442 -9.40 0.18 -24.15
C ASP A 442 -10.37 -0.09 -25.31
N GLU A 443 -11.60 0.47 -25.27
CA GLU A 443 -12.58 0.37 -26.37
C GLU A 443 -11.96 0.84 -27.71
N SER A 444 -11.21 1.94 -27.65
CA SER A 444 -10.66 2.60 -28.84
C SER A 444 -9.34 1.98 -29.30
N TYR A 445 -8.42 1.70 -28.38
CA TYR A 445 -6.99 1.52 -28.62
C TYR A 445 -6.40 0.21 -28.09
N SER A 446 -7.20 -0.73 -27.56
CA SER A 446 -6.71 -2.10 -27.30
C SER A 446 -5.99 -2.68 -28.52
N TYR A 447 -4.80 -3.24 -28.31
CA TYR A 447 -3.92 -3.72 -29.38
C TYR A 447 -3.29 -5.06 -29.01
N ASP A 448 -3.42 -6.04 -29.91
CA ASP A 448 -3.00 -7.43 -29.73
C ASP A 448 -1.67 -7.80 -30.41
N GLY A 449 -1.22 -6.99 -31.36
CA GLY A 449 0.00 -7.27 -32.11
C GLY A 449 1.29 -7.18 -31.27
N PRO A 450 2.45 -7.49 -31.87
CA PRO A 450 3.73 -7.47 -31.18
C PRO A 450 4.12 -6.05 -30.72
N LEU A 451 4.84 -5.99 -29.59
CA LEU A 451 5.33 -4.76 -28.96
C LEU A 451 6.82 -4.86 -28.62
N GLY A 452 7.46 -3.70 -28.49
CA GLY A 452 8.88 -3.52 -28.23
C GLY A 452 9.75 -3.53 -29.48
N ALA A 453 11.06 -3.70 -29.28
CA ALA A 453 12.05 -3.83 -30.36
C ALA A 453 12.35 -5.31 -30.70
N THR A 454 12.09 -5.71 -31.95
CA THR A 454 12.44 -7.03 -32.48
C THR A 454 13.65 -6.95 -33.40
N LEU A 455 14.79 -7.48 -32.94
CA LEU A 455 16.03 -7.55 -33.73
C LEU A 455 15.92 -8.67 -34.78
N LYS A 456 16.24 -8.37 -36.04
CA LYS A 456 16.10 -9.26 -37.20
C LYS A 456 17.34 -9.21 -38.10
N GLU A 457 17.39 -10.12 -39.08
CA GLU A 457 18.40 -10.14 -40.16
C GLU A 457 19.85 -10.09 -39.66
N ASP A 458 20.12 -10.83 -38.58
CA ASP A 458 21.41 -10.87 -37.88
C ASP A 458 21.90 -9.50 -37.35
N GLY A 459 20.96 -8.73 -36.79
CA GLY A 459 21.21 -7.41 -36.21
C GLY A 459 21.16 -6.26 -37.21
N LYS A 460 21.00 -6.53 -38.50
CA LYS A 460 20.94 -5.51 -39.56
C LYS A 460 19.64 -4.71 -39.56
N ARG A 461 18.58 -5.26 -38.94
CA ARG A 461 17.24 -4.68 -38.92
C ARG A 461 16.64 -4.72 -37.52
N VAL A 462 15.90 -3.68 -37.13
CA VAL A 462 15.03 -3.67 -35.94
C VAL A 462 13.63 -3.26 -36.35
N ASP A 463 12.62 -4.07 -36.02
CA ASP A 463 11.22 -3.63 -36.08
C ASP A 463 10.81 -3.10 -34.70
N LEU A 464 10.37 -1.85 -34.63
CA LEU A 464 9.92 -1.16 -33.42
C LEU A 464 8.40 -1.06 -33.39
N THR A 465 7.77 -1.32 -32.24
CA THR A 465 6.36 -0.96 -32.00
C THR A 465 6.15 -0.54 -30.54
N LEU A 466 5.76 0.71 -30.32
CA LEU A 466 5.35 1.25 -29.02
C LEU A 466 3.83 1.52 -29.03
N TRP A 467 3.14 1.29 -27.91
CA TRP A 467 1.75 1.73 -27.73
C TRP A 467 1.73 3.04 -26.94
N SER A 468 1.16 4.10 -27.54
CA SER A 468 1.11 5.46 -26.95
C SER A 468 0.04 6.29 -27.67
N PRO A 469 -1.26 5.96 -27.51
CA PRO A 469 -2.36 6.52 -28.31
C PRO A 469 -2.46 8.05 -28.25
N SER A 470 -2.18 8.64 -27.08
CA SER A 470 -2.29 10.09 -26.83
C SER A 470 -1.12 10.92 -27.38
N ALA A 471 -0.07 10.31 -27.93
CA ALA A 471 1.07 11.07 -28.43
C ALA A 471 0.75 11.84 -29.73
N ASP A 472 1.37 13.01 -29.85
CA ASP A 472 1.38 13.83 -31.06
C ASP A 472 2.53 13.39 -31.98
N LYS A 473 3.70 13.09 -31.39
CA LYS A 473 4.86 12.51 -32.07
C LYS A 473 5.54 11.49 -31.18
N VAL A 474 6.12 10.45 -31.79
CA VAL A 474 7.10 9.55 -31.14
C VAL A 474 8.33 9.46 -32.03
N SER A 475 9.51 9.45 -31.43
CA SER A 475 10.78 9.15 -32.10
C SER A 475 11.60 8.17 -31.26
N VAL A 476 12.45 7.36 -31.89
CA VAL A 476 13.46 6.57 -31.19
C VAL A 476 14.78 7.36 -31.18
N VAL A 477 15.35 7.55 -29.99
CA VAL A 477 16.69 8.14 -29.80
C VAL A 477 17.66 6.99 -29.60
N VAL A 478 18.66 6.86 -30.48
CA VAL A 478 19.64 5.76 -30.45
C VAL A 478 20.97 6.26 -29.89
N TYR A 479 21.54 5.51 -28.94
CA TYR A 479 22.80 5.81 -28.26
C TYR A 479 23.86 4.74 -28.58
N ASP A 480 25.14 5.14 -28.59
CA ASP A 480 26.26 4.27 -28.97
C ASP A 480 26.46 3.10 -27.99
N LYS A 481 26.72 1.91 -28.53
CA LYS A 481 26.86 0.67 -27.75
C LYS A 481 28.10 0.59 -26.86
N LYS A 482 29.11 1.44 -27.08
CA LYS A 482 30.31 1.57 -26.23
C LYS A 482 30.24 2.78 -25.31
N GLU A 483 29.55 3.82 -25.75
CA GLU A 483 29.42 5.11 -25.06
C GLU A 483 27.92 5.45 -24.93
N PRO A 484 27.18 4.89 -23.95
CA PRO A 484 25.73 5.05 -23.85
C PRO A 484 25.25 6.50 -23.62
N GLU A 485 26.16 7.44 -23.35
CA GLU A 485 25.86 8.88 -23.27
C GLU A 485 25.91 9.59 -24.63
N LYS A 486 26.48 8.95 -25.64
CA LYS A 486 26.61 9.50 -26.98
C LYS A 486 25.40 9.13 -27.84
N VAL A 487 24.52 10.10 -28.07
CA VAL A 487 23.45 9.98 -29.07
C VAL A 487 24.07 9.82 -30.46
N VAL A 488 23.68 8.76 -31.18
CA VAL A 488 24.04 8.53 -32.59
C VAL A 488 23.09 9.28 -33.50
N GLY A 489 21.80 9.29 -33.16
CA GLY A 489 20.77 10.03 -33.87
C GLY A 489 19.36 9.69 -33.39
N THR A 490 18.38 10.33 -34.01
CA THR A 490 16.95 10.21 -33.68
C THR A 490 16.17 9.92 -34.96
N VAL A 491 15.26 8.93 -34.92
CA VAL A 491 14.42 8.55 -36.06
C VAL A 491 12.94 8.66 -35.64
N PRO A 492 12.09 9.39 -36.38
CA PRO A 492 10.66 9.46 -36.07
C PRO A 492 9.98 8.11 -36.30
N LEU A 493 8.99 7.79 -35.47
CA LEU A 493 8.06 6.68 -35.68
C LEU A 493 6.81 7.18 -36.40
N GLU A 494 6.15 6.29 -37.14
CA GLU A 494 4.88 6.57 -37.81
C GLU A 494 3.71 6.03 -36.97
N LYS A 495 2.60 6.77 -36.92
CA LYS A 495 1.40 6.37 -36.17
C LYS A 495 0.72 5.19 -36.87
N GLY A 496 0.64 4.07 -36.16
CA GLY A 496 0.02 2.83 -36.62
C GLY A 496 -1.42 2.65 -36.14
N GLU A 497 -1.93 1.44 -36.35
CA GLU A 497 -3.24 1.02 -35.85
C GLU A 497 -3.35 1.11 -34.33
N LYS A 498 -4.57 1.29 -33.80
CA LYS A 498 -4.87 1.20 -32.37
C LYS A 498 -3.96 2.04 -31.45
N GLY A 499 -3.47 3.19 -31.93
CA GLY A 499 -2.62 4.09 -31.13
C GLY A 499 -1.17 3.61 -30.97
N THR A 500 -0.75 2.63 -31.77
CA THR A 500 0.66 2.23 -31.86
C THR A 500 1.49 3.24 -32.65
N TRP A 501 2.80 3.16 -32.47
CA TRP A 501 3.82 3.90 -33.21
C TRP A 501 4.86 2.89 -33.69
N LYS A 502 5.19 2.90 -34.98
CA LYS A 502 6.00 1.87 -35.63
C LYS A 502 7.14 2.48 -36.43
N GLN A 503 8.28 1.79 -36.49
CA GLN A 503 9.39 2.10 -37.40
C GLN A 503 10.21 0.85 -37.68
N THR A 504 10.83 0.78 -38.86
CA THR A 504 11.87 -0.19 -39.18
C THR A 504 13.22 0.53 -39.21
N LEU A 505 14.15 0.12 -38.35
CA LEU A 505 15.54 0.54 -38.43
C LEU A 505 16.32 -0.43 -39.31
N ASP A 506 17.04 0.08 -40.30
CA ASP A 506 17.89 -0.67 -41.23
C ASP A 506 19.12 0.18 -41.64
N ALA A 507 19.81 -0.19 -42.73
CA ALA A 507 20.96 0.58 -43.24
C ALA A 507 20.58 1.96 -43.82
N ASN A 508 19.30 2.19 -44.15
CA ASN A 508 18.78 3.40 -44.79
C ASN A 508 18.25 4.43 -43.78
N SER A 509 18.12 4.08 -42.49
CA SER A 509 17.57 4.95 -41.43
C SER A 509 18.43 6.18 -41.07
N GLY A 510 19.48 6.50 -41.85
CA GLY A 510 20.31 7.70 -41.66
C GLY A 510 21.29 7.67 -40.48
N LEU A 511 21.30 6.60 -39.67
CA LEU A 511 22.12 6.49 -38.45
C LEU A 511 23.57 6.01 -38.71
N GLY A 512 23.90 5.56 -39.92
CA GLY A 512 25.22 4.99 -40.23
C GLY A 512 25.51 3.63 -39.55
N ILE A 513 24.49 2.98 -38.99
CA ILE A 513 24.59 1.70 -38.29
C ILE A 513 24.34 0.56 -39.29
N SER A 514 25.31 -0.37 -39.42
CA SER A 514 25.17 -1.60 -40.22
C SER A 514 24.74 -2.82 -39.41
N ASN A 515 24.83 -2.75 -38.08
CA ASN A 515 24.36 -3.77 -37.16
C ASN A 515 24.01 -3.13 -35.80
N TYR A 516 22.73 -3.18 -35.46
CA TYR A 516 22.10 -2.56 -34.29
C TYR A 516 22.33 -3.34 -32.98
N THR A 517 22.86 -4.57 -33.01
CA THR A 517 23.11 -5.37 -31.79
C THR A 517 23.98 -4.60 -30.80
N GLY A 518 23.46 -4.49 -29.57
CA GLY A 518 24.09 -3.81 -28.43
C GLY A 518 23.92 -2.29 -28.40
N TYR A 519 23.37 -1.65 -29.44
CA TYR A 519 23.02 -0.22 -29.37
C TYR A 519 21.85 -0.01 -28.42
N TYR A 520 21.83 1.15 -27.77
CA TYR A 520 20.81 1.50 -26.79
C TYR A 520 19.78 2.47 -27.34
N TYR A 521 18.60 2.55 -26.73
CA TYR A 521 17.55 3.46 -27.13
C TYR A 521 16.63 3.92 -25.99
N HIS A 522 16.03 5.07 -26.23
CA HIS A 522 14.82 5.55 -25.56
C HIS A 522 13.78 5.89 -26.63
N TYR A 523 12.50 5.93 -26.24
CA TYR A 523 11.51 6.68 -27.00
C TYR A 523 11.44 8.11 -26.48
N GLN A 524 11.44 9.06 -27.41
CA GLN A 524 11.12 10.46 -27.18
C GLN A 524 9.66 10.68 -27.58
N ILE A 525 8.81 11.05 -26.63
CA ILE A 525 7.38 11.24 -26.84
C ILE A 525 7.04 12.72 -26.68
N GLU A 526 6.34 13.28 -27.67
CA GLU A 526 5.81 14.64 -27.65
C GLU A 526 4.30 14.63 -27.43
N ARG A 527 3.83 15.41 -26.46
CA ARG A 527 2.41 15.70 -26.19
C ARG A 527 2.21 17.15 -25.81
N GLN A 528 1.33 17.85 -26.53
CA GLN A 528 0.98 19.26 -26.30
C GLN A 528 2.22 20.17 -26.22
N GLY A 529 3.23 19.90 -27.06
CA GLY A 529 4.50 20.62 -27.10
C GLY A 529 5.47 20.34 -25.93
N LYS A 530 5.16 19.40 -25.04
CA LYS A 530 6.08 18.88 -24.03
C LYS A 530 6.69 17.56 -24.49
N THR A 531 7.96 17.33 -24.11
CA THR A 531 8.72 16.14 -24.52
C THR A 531 9.25 15.39 -23.30
N VAL A 532 9.11 14.07 -23.31
CA VAL A 532 9.65 13.14 -22.31
C VAL A 532 10.51 12.06 -22.96
N LEU A 533 11.47 11.51 -22.22
CA LEU A 533 12.25 10.32 -22.61
C LEU A 533 11.79 9.13 -21.77
N VAL A 534 11.45 8.03 -22.44
CA VAL A 534 10.92 6.83 -21.79
C VAL A 534 11.70 5.58 -22.17
N LEU A 535 11.71 4.65 -21.22
CA LEU A 535 12.14 3.27 -21.40
C LEU A 535 11.04 2.50 -22.16
N ASP A 536 11.43 1.66 -23.11
CA ASP A 536 10.52 0.71 -23.76
C ASP A 536 10.04 -0.32 -22.72
N PRO A 537 8.72 -0.41 -22.44
CA PRO A 537 8.20 -1.35 -21.44
C PRO A 537 8.45 -2.81 -21.83
N TYR A 538 8.68 -3.10 -23.11
CA TYR A 538 9.00 -4.43 -23.66
C TYR A 538 10.50 -4.63 -23.93
N ALA A 539 11.40 -3.75 -23.46
CA ALA A 539 12.86 -3.87 -23.61
C ALA A 539 13.40 -5.23 -23.14
N LYS A 540 14.26 -5.87 -23.94
CA LYS A 540 14.79 -7.23 -23.64
C LYS A 540 16.13 -7.25 -22.90
N SER A 541 16.83 -6.12 -22.90
CA SER A 541 17.97 -5.83 -22.02
C SER A 541 18.15 -4.31 -21.92
N LEU A 542 19.10 -3.87 -21.08
CA LEU A 542 19.35 -2.46 -20.75
C LEU A 542 20.85 -2.14 -20.82
N ALA A 543 21.16 -0.84 -20.88
CA ALA A 543 22.47 -0.32 -20.48
C ALA A 543 22.76 -0.60 -18.99
N ALA A 544 24.02 -0.45 -18.58
CA ALA A 544 24.36 -0.46 -17.15
C ALA A 544 23.65 0.68 -16.42
N TRP A 545 22.92 0.35 -15.35
CA TRP A 545 22.08 1.30 -14.63
C TRP A 545 22.73 1.84 -13.35
N ASN A 546 22.42 3.10 -13.02
CA ASN A 546 22.82 3.74 -11.77
C ASN A 546 21.81 4.83 -11.36
N SER A 547 20.98 4.55 -10.35
CA SER A 547 19.99 5.51 -9.85
C SER A 547 20.61 6.76 -9.19
N ASP A 548 21.89 6.75 -8.82
CA ASP A 548 22.58 7.95 -8.31
C ASP A 548 22.57 9.10 -9.35
N LEU A 549 22.40 8.76 -10.64
CA LEU A 549 22.32 9.71 -11.75
C LEU A 549 20.88 10.11 -12.12
N ALA A 550 19.84 9.49 -11.54
CA ALA A 550 18.46 9.69 -11.97
C ALA A 550 17.95 11.15 -11.89
N LYS A 551 18.63 11.99 -11.10
CA LYS A 551 18.33 13.42 -10.90
C LYS A 551 19.25 14.37 -11.69
N THR A 552 20.16 13.88 -12.54
CA THR A 552 21.08 14.75 -13.32
C THR A 552 20.43 15.33 -14.56
N ASP A 553 19.70 14.50 -15.32
CA ASP A 553 19.06 14.87 -16.59
C ASP A 553 18.00 13.85 -17.02
N ALA A 554 17.21 14.20 -18.04
CA ALA A 554 16.11 13.36 -18.52
C ALA A 554 16.54 12.03 -19.15
N ALA A 555 17.79 11.88 -19.62
CA ALA A 555 18.29 10.64 -20.20
C ALA A 555 18.85 9.67 -19.15
N HIS A 556 18.95 10.09 -17.89
CA HIS A 556 19.28 9.24 -16.74
C HIS A 556 18.08 8.95 -15.83
N LYS A 557 16.91 9.58 -16.03
CA LYS A 557 15.70 9.35 -15.19
C LYS A 557 15.23 7.89 -15.20
N VAL A 558 15.42 7.20 -16.33
CA VAL A 558 15.13 5.78 -16.53
C VAL A 558 16.28 5.12 -17.31
N ALA A 559 16.39 3.80 -17.24
CA ALA A 559 17.43 3.07 -17.97
C ALA A 559 17.18 3.07 -19.49
N LYS A 560 18.27 3.07 -20.26
CA LYS A 560 18.26 2.98 -21.72
C LYS A 560 18.08 1.52 -22.14
N ALA A 561 17.06 1.22 -22.95
CA ALA A 561 16.83 -0.11 -23.51
C ALA A 561 17.94 -0.52 -24.49
N ALA A 562 18.15 -1.82 -24.71
CA ALA A 562 19.17 -2.35 -25.63
C ALA A 562 18.57 -3.22 -26.74
N PHE A 563 19.09 -3.10 -27.96
CA PHE A 563 18.75 -4.00 -29.07
C PHE A 563 19.54 -5.32 -28.96
N VAL A 564 18.84 -6.42 -28.66
CA VAL A 564 19.41 -7.76 -28.45
C VAL A 564 18.52 -8.84 -29.09
N ASP A 565 19.10 -10.02 -29.35
CA ASP A 565 18.38 -11.22 -29.81
C ASP A 565 18.57 -12.35 -28.77
N PRO A 566 17.66 -12.49 -27.79
CA PRO A 566 17.80 -13.44 -26.68
C PRO A 566 17.86 -14.92 -27.11
N ALA A 567 17.41 -15.27 -28.32
CA ALA A 567 17.45 -16.63 -28.82
C ALA A 567 18.90 -17.10 -29.04
N LYS A 568 19.75 -16.23 -29.61
CA LYS A 568 21.16 -16.51 -29.93
C LYS A 568 22.10 -16.54 -28.72
N LEU A 569 21.63 -16.10 -27.56
CA LEU A 569 22.46 -15.91 -26.37
C LEU A 569 22.39 -17.11 -25.41
N GLY A 570 23.48 -17.35 -24.68
CA GLY A 570 23.57 -18.44 -23.71
C GLY A 570 23.52 -19.85 -24.32
N PRO A 571 23.37 -20.89 -23.48
CA PRO A 571 23.32 -22.27 -23.93
C PRO A 571 22.14 -22.54 -24.87
N GLN A 572 22.41 -23.12 -26.02
CA GLN A 572 21.42 -23.39 -27.08
C GLN A 572 20.65 -24.71 -26.85
N ASP A 573 21.07 -25.51 -25.86
CA ASP A 573 20.41 -26.72 -25.38
C ASP A 573 19.36 -26.45 -24.28
N LEU A 574 19.20 -25.20 -23.83
CA LEU A 574 18.28 -24.80 -22.78
C LEU A 574 16.82 -25.16 -23.13
N THR A 575 16.17 -25.90 -22.24
CA THR A 575 14.77 -26.36 -22.32
C THR A 575 14.19 -26.38 -20.90
N TYR A 576 12.93 -26.77 -20.70
CA TYR A 576 12.32 -26.80 -19.36
C TYR A 576 12.93 -27.89 -18.46
N GLY A 577 12.83 -27.70 -17.14
CA GLY A 577 13.42 -28.57 -16.14
C GLY A 577 12.84 -29.98 -16.14
N LYS A 578 13.71 -31.00 -16.09
CA LYS A 578 13.34 -32.39 -15.80
C LYS A 578 13.49 -32.63 -14.30
N ILE A 579 12.54 -32.07 -13.56
CA ILE A 579 12.61 -31.94 -12.10
C ILE A 579 12.47 -33.32 -11.43
N ARG A 580 13.39 -33.64 -10.52
CA ARG A 580 13.36 -34.90 -9.76
C ARG A 580 12.16 -34.93 -8.83
N ASN A 581 11.58 -36.12 -8.66
CA ASN A 581 10.51 -36.40 -7.70
C ASN A 581 9.24 -35.53 -7.83
N PHE A 582 9.06 -34.82 -8.95
CA PHE A 582 8.00 -33.82 -9.12
C PHE A 582 7.02 -34.23 -10.23
N LYS A 583 5.71 -34.20 -9.92
CA LYS A 583 4.60 -34.46 -10.86
C LYS A 583 3.54 -33.36 -10.78
N SER A 584 3.22 -32.89 -9.59
CA SER A 584 2.25 -31.82 -9.33
C SER A 584 2.74 -30.86 -8.24
N ARG A 585 2.03 -29.75 -8.03
CA ARG A 585 2.44 -28.63 -7.16
C ARG A 585 2.72 -29.05 -5.70
N GLU A 586 2.05 -30.10 -5.24
CA GLU A 586 2.21 -30.70 -3.91
C GLU A 586 3.56 -31.43 -3.72
N ASP A 587 4.22 -31.85 -4.81
CA ASP A 587 5.57 -32.44 -4.78
C ASP A 587 6.68 -31.36 -4.69
N ALA A 588 6.34 -30.06 -4.72
CA ALA A 588 7.32 -28.98 -4.76
C ALA A 588 7.95 -28.72 -3.38
N VAL A 589 9.27 -28.96 -3.29
CA VAL A 589 10.13 -28.44 -2.23
C VAL A 589 10.89 -27.23 -2.79
N ILE A 590 10.47 -26.03 -2.38
CA ILE A 590 10.97 -24.73 -2.85
C ILE A 590 12.05 -24.20 -1.89
N TYR A 591 13.17 -23.74 -2.44
CA TYR A 591 14.23 -23.05 -1.70
C TYR A 591 14.36 -21.61 -2.20
N GLU A 592 13.98 -20.65 -1.36
CA GLU A 592 14.13 -19.22 -1.66
C GLU A 592 15.59 -18.77 -1.46
N ALA A 593 16.13 -18.07 -2.46
CA ALA A 593 17.50 -17.57 -2.45
C ALA A 593 17.63 -16.25 -3.20
N HIS A 594 18.40 -15.33 -2.62
CA HIS A 594 18.87 -14.14 -3.33
C HIS A 594 20.20 -14.43 -4.03
N VAL A 595 20.33 -13.99 -5.30
CA VAL A 595 21.51 -14.31 -6.13
C VAL A 595 22.80 -13.80 -5.52
N ARG A 596 22.75 -12.61 -4.90
CA ARG A 596 23.90 -12.02 -4.22
C ARG A 596 24.27 -12.79 -2.96
N ASP A 597 23.29 -13.09 -2.10
CA ASP A 597 23.49 -13.66 -0.77
C ASP A 597 24.17 -15.02 -0.82
N PHE A 598 23.71 -15.87 -1.75
CA PHE A 598 24.16 -17.24 -1.88
C PHE A 598 25.67 -17.37 -2.16
N THR A 599 26.32 -16.30 -2.61
CA THR A 599 27.77 -16.26 -2.85
C THR A 599 28.52 -15.03 -2.30
N SER A 600 27.87 -14.15 -1.53
CA SER A 600 28.48 -12.91 -1.01
C SER A 600 29.38 -13.11 0.21
N ASP A 601 29.39 -14.29 0.82
CA ASP A 601 30.28 -14.63 1.94
C ASP A 601 31.76 -14.40 1.56
N PRO A 602 32.55 -13.62 2.34
CA PRO A 602 33.98 -13.45 2.10
C PRO A 602 34.81 -14.73 2.31
N THR A 603 34.32 -15.73 3.06
CA THR A 603 35.09 -16.96 3.33
C THR A 603 35.32 -17.80 2.07
N ILE A 604 34.33 -17.86 1.17
CA ILE A 604 34.41 -18.59 -0.12
C ILE A 604 35.06 -17.76 -1.24
N ALA A 605 35.54 -16.54 -0.96
CA ALA A 605 36.06 -15.63 -1.98
C ALA A 605 37.28 -16.16 -2.76
N LYS A 606 37.99 -17.16 -2.21
CA LYS A 606 39.11 -17.86 -2.86
C LYS A 606 38.68 -19.13 -3.62
N ASP A 607 37.47 -19.61 -3.36
CA ASP A 607 36.93 -20.85 -3.92
C ASP A 607 36.10 -20.58 -5.19
N LEU A 608 35.56 -19.36 -5.33
CA LEU A 608 34.82 -18.92 -6.50
C LEU A 608 35.76 -18.62 -7.66
N THR A 609 35.43 -19.14 -8.85
CA THR A 609 36.10 -18.83 -10.12
C THR A 609 35.40 -17.67 -10.87
N LYS A 610 34.18 -17.33 -10.48
CA LYS A 610 33.35 -16.25 -11.02
C LYS A 610 33.23 -15.07 -10.05
N PRO A 611 32.90 -13.86 -10.51
CA PRO A 611 32.68 -12.72 -9.61
C PRO A 611 31.53 -13.01 -8.65
N PHE A 612 31.75 -12.79 -7.35
CA PHE A 612 30.76 -13.14 -6.32
C PHE A 612 29.43 -12.39 -6.52
N GLY A 613 28.33 -13.02 -6.10
CA GLY A 613 27.00 -12.45 -6.16
C GLY A 613 26.44 -12.26 -7.59
N THR A 614 27.00 -12.99 -8.56
CA THR A 614 26.52 -13.02 -9.95
C THR A 614 25.83 -14.34 -10.28
N PHE A 615 25.07 -14.36 -11.38
CA PHE A 615 24.43 -15.57 -11.90
C PHE A 615 25.42 -16.72 -12.11
N GLU A 616 26.62 -16.45 -12.63
CA GLU A 616 27.63 -17.50 -12.84
C GLU A 616 28.28 -18.01 -11.54
N ALA A 617 28.46 -17.16 -10.53
CA ALA A 617 28.96 -17.61 -9.22
C ALA A 617 27.95 -18.52 -8.50
N PHE A 618 26.65 -18.24 -8.66
CA PHE A 618 25.59 -19.09 -8.11
C PHE A 618 25.69 -20.54 -8.61
N ILE A 619 26.06 -20.74 -9.89
CA ILE A 619 26.28 -22.07 -10.49
C ILE A 619 27.29 -22.89 -9.68
N GLU A 620 28.38 -22.27 -9.21
CA GLU A 620 29.47 -22.92 -8.47
C GLU A 620 29.03 -23.52 -7.12
N LYS A 621 27.83 -23.19 -6.64
CA LYS A 621 27.25 -23.69 -5.39
C LYS A 621 25.97 -24.53 -5.58
N LEU A 622 25.50 -24.75 -6.81
CA LEU A 622 24.27 -25.54 -7.06
C LEU A 622 24.33 -27.00 -6.59
N ASP A 623 25.53 -27.60 -6.53
CA ASP A 623 25.67 -28.98 -6.04
C ASP A 623 25.31 -29.13 -4.55
N TYR A 624 25.38 -28.04 -3.76
CA TYR A 624 24.86 -28.02 -2.39
C TYR A 624 23.33 -28.17 -2.35
N LEU A 625 22.60 -27.40 -3.18
CA LEU A 625 21.13 -27.49 -3.24
C LEU A 625 20.67 -28.82 -3.84
N LYS A 626 21.46 -29.36 -4.79
CA LYS A 626 21.26 -30.72 -5.29
C LYS A 626 21.37 -31.76 -4.16
N ASP A 627 22.41 -31.70 -3.33
CA ASP A 627 22.59 -32.62 -2.19
C ASP A 627 21.50 -32.43 -1.11
N LEU A 628 21.09 -31.18 -0.85
CA LEU A 628 20.02 -30.82 0.08
C LEU A 628 18.64 -31.42 -0.26
N GLY A 629 18.43 -31.83 -1.52
CA GLY A 629 17.22 -32.56 -1.94
C GLY A 629 16.09 -31.71 -2.51
N VAL A 630 16.22 -30.38 -2.52
CA VAL A 630 15.17 -29.45 -3.00
C VAL A 630 14.82 -29.69 -4.49
N THR A 631 13.60 -29.34 -4.88
CA THR A 631 13.10 -29.53 -6.26
C THR A 631 13.11 -28.23 -7.05
N HIS A 632 12.85 -27.10 -6.41
CA HIS A 632 12.78 -25.78 -7.03
C HIS A 632 13.65 -24.78 -6.29
N ILE A 633 14.33 -23.91 -7.03
CA ILE A 633 15.04 -22.75 -6.49
C ILE A 633 14.22 -21.51 -6.86
N GLN A 634 13.66 -20.84 -5.86
CA GLN A 634 13.02 -19.53 -6.03
C GLN A 634 14.09 -18.45 -5.92
N LEU A 635 14.27 -17.69 -7.01
CA LEU A 635 15.17 -16.55 -7.03
C LEU A 635 14.38 -15.28 -6.71
N LEU A 636 14.86 -14.52 -5.70
CA LEU A 636 14.44 -13.13 -5.47
C LEU A 636 14.65 -12.28 -6.74
N PRO A 637 13.97 -11.11 -6.88
CA PRO A 637 13.82 -10.41 -8.15
C PRO A 637 15.10 -10.28 -9.00
N VAL A 638 15.07 -10.91 -10.18
CA VAL A 638 16.14 -10.89 -11.19
C VAL A 638 15.83 -9.99 -12.39
N LEU A 639 14.62 -9.45 -12.47
CA LEU A 639 14.23 -8.42 -13.44
C LEU A 639 14.84 -7.06 -13.05
N SER A 640 14.82 -6.07 -13.95
CA SER A 640 15.46 -4.79 -13.67
C SER A 640 14.74 -4.03 -12.55
N TYR A 641 15.52 -3.55 -11.57
CA TYR A 641 15.04 -2.78 -10.43
C TYR A 641 15.81 -1.47 -10.28
N TYR A 642 15.16 -0.47 -9.66
CA TYR A 642 15.52 0.93 -9.82
C TYR A 642 16.57 1.42 -8.83
N PHE A 643 16.42 1.22 -7.52
CA PHE A 643 17.35 1.78 -6.53
C PHE A 643 18.62 0.92 -6.37
N VAL A 644 19.55 1.09 -7.32
CA VAL A 644 20.83 0.38 -7.40
C VAL A 644 21.86 1.10 -8.27
N ASN A 645 23.13 0.89 -7.95
CA ASN A 645 24.28 1.24 -8.78
C ASN A 645 24.96 -0.04 -9.28
N GLU A 646 24.59 -0.50 -10.48
CA GLU A 646 25.11 -1.74 -11.08
C GLU A 646 26.62 -1.69 -11.32
N LEU A 647 27.18 -0.48 -11.53
CA LEU A 647 28.61 -0.26 -11.76
C LEU A 647 29.48 -0.59 -10.54
N LYS A 648 28.87 -0.75 -9.36
CA LYS A 648 29.50 -1.13 -8.09
C LYS A 648 29.16 -2.55 -7.65
N ASN A 649 28.59 -3.39 -8.52
CA ASN A 649 28.14 -4.74 -8.11
C ASN A 649 29.28 -5.62 -7.56
N HIS A 650 30.50 -5.46 -8.08
CA HIS A 650 31.71 -6.15 -7.63
C HIS A 650 32.30 -5.61 -6.30
N GLU A 651 31.73 -4.56 -5.70
CA GLU A 651 32.16 -4.07 -4.38
C GLU A 651 31.53 -4.91 -3.25
N ARG A 652 32.35 -5.36 -2.28
CA ARG A 652 31.86 -6.13 -1.11
C ARG A 652 31.38 -5.20 0.00
N LEU A 653 30.13 -5.37 0.40
CA LEU A 653 29.45 -4.61 1.44
C LEU A 653 29.71 -5.26 2.81
N SER A 654 30.93 -5.08 3.33
CA SER A 654 31.44 -5.82 4.50
C SER A 654 31.17 -5.17 5.86
N ALA A 655 30.79 -3.89 5.88
CA ALA A 655 30.34 -3.22 7.09
C ALA A 655 28.86 -3.56 7.36
N TYR A 656 28.51 -3.84 8.62
CA TYR A 656 27.11 -4.04 9.00
C TYR A 656 26.32 -2.73 8.83
N ALA A 657 25.33 -2.75 7.94
CA ALA A 657 24.38 -1.69 7.71
C ALA A 657 23.01 -2.30 7.35
N SER A 658 21.92 -1.73 7.87
CA SER A 658 20.54 -2.14 7.62
C SER A 658 19.74 -1.11 6.81
N SER A 659 20.40 -0.07 6.30
CA SER A 659 19.84 0.96 5.43
C SER A 659 20.99 1.65 4.66
N ASN A 660 20.65 2.45 3.64
CA ASN A 660 21.61 3.19 2.80
C ASN A 660 22.77 2.30 2.26
N SER A 661 22.40 1.20 1.60
CA SER A 661 23.30 0.20 1.05
C SER A 661 23.07 0.06 -0.46
N ASN A 662 24.09 -0.30 -1.24
CA ASN A 662 23.91 -0.72 -2.64
C ASN A 662 23.38 -2.17 -2.75
N TYR A 663 23.17 -2.83 -1.61
CA TYR A 663 22.39 -4.05 -1.53
C TYR A 663 20.90 -3.71 -1.63
N ASN A 664 20.18 -4.44 -2.45
CA ASN A 664 18.73 -4.37 -2.58
C ASN A 664 18.22 -5.79 -2.92
N TRP A 665 17.04 -6.17 -2.42
CA TRP A 665 16.35 -7.41 -2.80
C TRP A 665 15.77 -7.36 -4.22
N GLY A 666 15.44 -6.15 -4.71
CA GLY A 666 14.97 -5.91 -6.07
C GLY A 666 13.45 -5.69 -6.21
N TYR A 667 12.72 -5.52 -5.12
CA TYR A 667 11.29 -5.15 -5.10
C TYR A 667 11.01 -3.67 -5.49
N ASP A 668 11.82 -3.12 -6.40
CA ASP A 668 11.73 -1.74 -6.90
C ASP A 668 11.63 -1.72 -8.44
N PRO A 669 10.53 -2.16 -9.06
CA PRO A 669 10.59 -2.59 -10.46
C PRO A 669 10.80 -1.44 -11.44
N GLN A 670 11.72 -1.65 -12.39
CA GLN A 670 12.00 -0.73 -13.50
C GLN A 670 11.58 -1.30 -14.86
N ASN A 671 11.77 -2.61 -15.09
CA ASN A 671 11.35 -3.25 -16.34
C ASN A 671 11.05 -4.74 -16.15
N TYR A 672 9.97 -5.22 -16.77
CA TYR A 672 9.45 -6.57 -16.58
C TYR A 672 9.96 -7.63 -17.58
N PHE A 673 10.86 -7.28 -18.49
CA PHE A 673 11.39 -8.19 -19.52
C PHE A 673 12.93 -8.26 -19.49
N SER A 674 13.58 -7.16 -19.13
CA SER A 674 15.03 -7.06 -18.97
C SER A 674 15.47 -7.58 -17.60
N LEU A 675 16.58 -8.32 -17.58
CA LEU A 675 17.25 -8.73 -16.36
C LEU A 675 18.03 -7.56 -15.74
N THR A 676 18.14 -7.55 -14.40
CA THR A 676 19.09 -6.68 -13.68
C THR A 676 20.53 -6.96 -14.11
N GLY A 677 21.34 -5.92 -14.19
CA GLY A 677 22.78 -6.00 -14.43
C GLY A 677 23.56 -6.21 -13.13
N MET A 678 22.94 -6.01 -11.96
CA MET A 678 23.59 -6.20 -10.66
C MET A 678 24.18 -7.61 -10.51
N TYR A 679 23.55 -8.63 -11.08
CA TYR A 679 24.02 -10.03 -11.01
C TYR A 679 24.81 -10.46 -12.26
N SER A 680 25.20 -9.55 -13.14
CA SER A 680 26.05 -9.83 -14.31
C SER A 680 27.54 -9.67 -14.01
N SER A 681 28.42 -10.41 -14.70
CA SER A 681 29.87 -10.13 -14.60
C SER A 681 30.26 -8.77 -15.19
N ASP A 682 29.45 -8.23 -16.09
CA ASP A 682 29.73 -7.02 -16.86
C ASP A 682 28.41 -6.35 -17.30
N PRO A 683 27.80 -5.53 -16.43
CA PRO A 683 26.51 -4.90 -16.70
C PRO A 683 26.51 -3.95 -17.92
N LYS A 684 27.71 -3.53 -18.38
CA LYS A 684 27.88 -2.68 -19.57
C LYS A 684 27.70 -3.45 -20.88
N ASN A 685 27.65 -4.77 -20.83
CA ASN A 685 27.32 -5.60 -21.98
C ASN A 685 25.85 -6.10 -21.85
N PRO A 686 24.93 -5.62 -22.70
CA PRO A 686 23.51 -5.97 -22.58
C PRO A 686 23.21 -7.44 -22.92
N GLU A 687 24.11 -8.12 -23.66
CA GLU A 687 23.92 -9.52 -24.05
C GLU A 687 24.40 -10.49 -22.98
N LYS A 688 25.42 -10.12 -22.18
CA LYS A 688 25.99 -11.00 -21.15
C LYS A 688 24.98 -11.41 -20.09
N ARG A 689 24.23 -10.47 -19.50
CA ARG A 689 23.24 -10.77 -18.45
C ARG A 689 22.22 -11.84 -18.88
N ILE A 690 21.81 -11.82 -20.15
CA ILE A 690 20.93 -12.85 -20.77
C ILE A 690 21.66 -14.19 -20.87
N ALA A 691 22.89 -14.21 -21.40
CA ALA A 691 23.65 -15.43 -21.58
C ALA A 691 24.02 -16.11 -20.25
N GLU A 692 24.42 -15.32 -19.26
CA GLU A 692 24.77 -15.75 -17.89
C GLU A 692 23.55 -16.32 -17.15
N PHE A 693 22.39 -15.67 -17.25
CA PHE A 693 21.16 -16.15 -16.64
C PHE A 693 20.64 -17.43 -17.32
N LYS A 694 20.62 -17.49 -18.66
CA LYS A 694 20.32 -18.74 -19.40
C LYS A 694 21.28 -19.88 -19.03
N ASN A 695 22.54 -19.56 -18.71
CA ASN A 695 23.51 -20.54 -18.21
C ASN A 695 23.17 -21.03 -16.79
N LEU A 696 22.80 -20.12 -15.88
CA LEU A 696 22.33 -20.47 -14.54
C LEU A 696 21.12 -21.40 -14.59
N ILE A 697 20.08 -21.06 -15.36
CA ILE A 697 18.88 -21.90 -15.48
C ILE A 697 19.22 -23.28 -16.07
N ASN A 698 20.03 -23.36 -17.14
CA ASN A 698 20.46 -24.64 -17.72
C ASN A 698 21.21 -25.52 -16.70
N GLU A 699 22.07 -24.93 -15.88
CA GLU A 699 22.85 -25.65 -14.86
C GLU A 699 22.01 -26.06 -13.63
N ILE A 700 20.91 -25.36 -13.34
CA ILE A 700 19.86 -25.81 -12.39
C ILE A 700 19.14 -27.04 -12.97
N HIS A 701 18.69 -26.97 -14.22
CA HIS A 701 17.97 -28.05 -14.90
C HIS A 701 18.80 -29.33 -15.05
N LYS A 702 20.07 -29.22 -15.43
CA LYS A 702 21.02 -30.36 -15.50
C LYS A 702 21.23 -31.05 -14.15
N ARG A 703 20.89 -30.40 -13.04
CA ARG A 703 20.95 -30.98 -11.68
C ARG A 703 19.62 -31.58 -11.22
N GLY A 704 18.59 -31.55 -12.07
CA GLY A 704 17.27 -32.13 -11.79
C GLY A 704 16.40 -31.24 -10.90
N MET A 705 16.64 -29.93 -10.90
CA MET A 705 15.84 -28.92 -10.18
C MET A 705 15.18 -27.98 -11.20
N GLY A 706 14.12 -27.28 -10.79
CA GLY A 706 13.51 -26.18 -11.53
C GLY A 706 13.86 -24.81 -10.94
N ALA A 707 13.56 -23.75 -11.68
CA ALA A 707 13.74 -22.37 -11.26
C ALA A 707 12.39 -21.62 -11.23
N ILE A 708 12.10 -20.99 -10.08
CA ILE A 708 10.95 -20.11 -9.87
C ILE A 708 11.48 -18.67 -9.82
N LEU A 709 10.84 -17.73 -10.51
CA LEU A 709 11.21 -16.31 -10.43
C LEU A 709 10.24 -15.54 -9.56
N ASP A 710 10.76 -14.78 -8.60
CA ASP A 710 9.99 -13.74 -7.94
C ASP A 710 9.74 -12.58 -8.91
N VAL A 711 8.47 -12.18 -9.03
CA VAL A 711 7.99 -11.20 -10.00
C VAL A 711 7.02 -10.21 -9.35
N VAL A 712 7.27 -8.93 -9.62
CA VAL A 712 6.78 -7.81 -8.82
C VAL A 712 5.95 -6.89 -9.73
N TYR A 713 4.77 -7.35 -10.17
CA TYR A 713 3.93 -6.58 -11.10
C TYR A 713 2.98 -5.61 -10.40
N ASN A 714 2.78 -5.76 -9.08
CA ASN A 714 1.91 -4.95 -8.23
C ASN A 714 2.22 -3.44 -8.34
N HIS A 715 3.49 -3.07 -8.44
CA HIS A 715 3.93 -1.69 -8.51
C HIS A 715 5.24 -1.51 -9.30
N THR A 716 5.53 -0.27 -9.70
CA THR A 716 6.87 0.16 -10.16
C THR A 716 7.61 0.93 -9.05
N ALA A 717 8.91 1.16 -9.22
CA ALA A 717 9.67 2.08 -8.35
C ALA A 717 9.35 3.57 -8.57
N ASN A 718 8.79 3.93 -9.72
CA ASN A 718 8.46 5.31 -10.07
C ASN A 718 7.27 5.36 -11.04
N VAL A 719 6.31 6.24 -10.76
CA VAL A 719 5.08 6.45 -11.55
C VAL A 719 5.39 6.83 -13.01
N ASP A 720 6.44 7.63 -13.22
CA ASP A 720 6.84 8.14 -14.54
C ASP A 720 7.18 7.02 -15.54
N ILE A 721 7.59 5.83 -15.06
CA ILE A 721 8.02 4.70 -15.90
C ILE A 721 6.92 4.30 -16.90
N PHE A 722 5.65 4.41 -16.52
CA PHE A 722 4.51 4.16 -17.41
C PHE A 722 3.66 5.39 -17.69
N GLU A 723 3.57 6.39 -16.79
CA GLU A 723 2.81 7.62 -17.07
C GLU A 723 3.41 8.45 -18.21
N ASP A 724 4.74 8.49 -18.34
CA ASP A 724 5.37 9.17 -19.47
C ASP A 724 5.15 8.41 -20.79
N ILE A 725 4.74 7.13 -20.76
CA ILE A 725 4.38 6.37 -21.96
C ILE A 725 2.97 6.75 -22.39
N GLU A 726 1.97 6.48 -21.55
CA GLU A 726 0.57 6.83 -21.79
C GLU A 726 -0.07 7.28 -20.46
N PRO A 727 -0.31 8.59 -20.27
CA PRO A 727 -0.69 9.14 -18.97
C PRO A 727 -2.16 8.89 -18.65
N ASN A 728 -2.47 8.64 -17.38
CA ASN A 728 -3.78 8.23 -16.87
C ASN A 728 -4.25 6.96 -17.60
N TYR A 729 -3.45 5.90 -17.56
CA TYR A 729 -3.83 4.61 -18.15
C TYR A 729 -3.22 3.41 -17.45
N TYR A 730 -1.89 3.28 -17.37
CA TYR A 730 -1.29 1.99 -16.99
C TYR A 730 -1.54 1.60 -15.53
N HIS A 731 -1.65 2.60 -14.66
CA HIS A 731 -1.84 2.41 -13.23
C HIS A 731 -3.32 2.28 -12.86
N PHE A 732 -3.62 1.60 -11.76
CA PHE A 732 -4.88 1.84 -11.05
C PHE A 732 -4.97 3.31 -10.65
N MET A 733 -6.16 3.91 -10.68
CA MET A 733 -6.34 5.35 -10.49
C MET A 733 -7.38 5.72 -9.43
N ASP A 734 -7.16 6.86 -8.78
CA ASP A 734 -8.20 7.60 -8.07
C ASP A 734 -9.23 8.17 -9.06
N ALA A 735 -10.40 8.54 -8.56
CA ALA A 735 -11.56 9.02 -9.34
C ALA A 735 -11.26 10.13 -10.35
N ASP A 736 -10.30 11.01 -10.08
CA ASP A 736 -9.94 12.13 -10.97
C ASP A 736 -8.88 11.76 -12.04
N GLY A 737 -8.49 10.48 -12.10
CA GLY A 737 -7.47 9.95 -13.00
C GLY A 737 -6.05 9.98 -12.44
N THR A 738 -5.86 10.39 -11.17
CA THR A 738 -4.53 10.38 -10.54
C THR A 738 -4.05 8.95 -10.30
N PRO A 739 -2.83 8.56 -10.75
CA PRO A 739 -2.26 7.24 -10.50
C PRO A 739 -2.18 6.93 -9.01
N ARG A 740 -2.68 5.75 -8.62
CA ARG A 740 -2.52 5.23 -7.26
C ARG A 740 -1.11 4.73 -7.06
N THR A 741 -0.53 5.04 -5.91
CA THR A 741 0.88 4.81 -5.64
C THR A 741 1.10 3.70 -4.62
N SER A 742 2.30 3.12 -4.66
CA SER A 742 2.86 2.27 -3.61
C SER A 742 4.35 2.55 -3.53
N PHE A 743 4.89 2.77 -2.33
CA PHE A 743 6.31 3.04 -2.08
C PHE A 743 6.96 4.18 -2.91
N GLY A 744 6.14 5.10 -3.46
CA GLY A 744 6.59 6.23 -4.30
C GLY A 744 6.52 5.98 -5.82
N GLY A 745 6.26 4.73 -6.25
CA GLY A 745 5.94 4.41 -7.63
C GLY A 745 4.47 4.08 -7.86
N GLY A 746 4.12 3.64 -9.07
CA GLY A 746 2.73 3.46 -9.49
C GLY A 746 2.23 2.03 -9.36
N ARG A 747 1.01 1.84 -8.84
CA ARG A 747 0.34 0.53 -8.78
C ARG A 747 -0.17 0.13 -10.16
N LEU A 748 0.33 -0.95 -10.75
CA LEU A 748 -0.03 -1.32 -12.13
C LEU A 748 -1.46 -1.87 -12.17
N GLY A 749 -2.33 -1.23 -12.95
CA GLY A 749 -3.74 -1.60 -13.06
C GLY A 749 -3.95 -2.79 -13.98
N THR A 750 -3.78 -4.02 -13.49
CA THR A 750 -3.85 -5.24 -14.33
C THR A 750 -5.24 -5.53 -14.92
N THR A 751 -6.28 -4.82 -14.47
CA THR A 751 -7.60 -4.79 -15.13
C THR A 751 -7.57 -4.07 -16.48
N HIS A 752 -6.62 -3.15 -16.71
CA HIS A 752 -6.52 -2.34 -17.93
C HIS A 752 -5.81 -3.15 -19.02
N TYR A 753 -6.33 -3.11 -20.24
CA TYR A 753 -5.99 -4.11 -21.26
C TYR A 753 -4.48 -4.24 -21.54
N MET A 754 -3.79 -3.12 -21.78
CA MET A 754 -2.36 -3.12 -22.09
C MET A 754 -1.49 -3.35 -20.84
N SER A 755 -1.97 -3.03 -19.64
CA SER A 755 -1.31 -3.37 -18.38
C SER A 755 -1.37 -4.88 -18.10
N LYS A 756 -2.53 -5.51 -18.36
CA LYS A 756 -2.67 -6.97 -18.35
C LYS A 756 -1.71 -7.62 -19.33
N ARG A 757 -1.65 -7.09 -20.56
CA ARG A 757 -0.73 -7.58 -21.60
C ARG A 757 0.74 -7.47 -21.17
N VAL A 758 1.15 -6.40 -20.49
CA VAL A 758 2.50 -6.28 -19.93
C VAL A 758 2.83 -7.43 -18.98
N LEU A 759 1.92 -7.80 -18.06
CA LEU A 759 2.08 -8.94 -17.15
C LEU A 759 2.12 -10.26 -17.93
N VAL A 760 1.09 -10.55 -18.74
CA VAL A 760 0.92 -11.83 -19.43
C VAL A 760 2.02 -12.06 -20.49
N ASP A 761 2.39 -11.05 -21.26
CA ASP A 761 3.48 -11.15 -22.24
C ASP A 761 4.86 -11.18 -21.58
N SER A 762 5.05 -10.55 -20.41
CA SER A 762 6.26 -10.73 -19.60
C SER A 762 6.40 -12.19 -19.17
N ILE A 763 5.37 -12.74 -18.52
CA ILE A 763 5.34 -14.16 -18.11
C ILE A 763 5.64 -15.10 -19.29
N LYS A 764 4.93 -14.94 -20.42
CA LYS A 764 5.18 -15.73 -21.65
C LYS A 764 6.61 -15.59 -22.15
N TYR A 765 7.13 -14.37 -22.25
CA TYR A 765 8.50 -14.10 -22.69
C TYR A 765 9.54 -14.75 -21.77
N LEU A 766 9.34 -14.70 -20.45
CA LEU A 766 10.26 -15.28 -19.48
C LEU A 766 10.25 -16.82 -19.57
N VAL A 767 9.08 -17.45 -19.70
CA VAL A 767 8.95 -18.89 -19.95
C VAL A 767 9.59 -19.28 -21.28
N GLU A 768 9.28 -18.58 -22.37
CA GLU A 768 9.82 -18.90 -23.70
C GLU A 768 11.33 -18.69 -23.82
N THR A 769 11.87 -17.61 -23.23
CA THR A 769 13.27 -17.20 -23.42
C THR A 769 14.22 -17.87 -22.43
N TYR A 770 13.81 -17.95 -21.16
CA TYR A 770 14.65 -18.43 -20.07
C TYR A 770 14.27 -19.83 -19.59
N LYS A 771 13.17 -20.41 -20.08
CA LYS A 771 12.72 -21.78 -19.78
C LYS A 771 12.46 -22.06 -18.30
N VAL A 772 12.04 -21.03 -17.57
CA VAL A 772 11.72 -21.14 -16.13
C VAL A 772 10.52 -22.05 -15.86
N ASP A 773 10.47 -22.57 -14.64
CA ASP A 773 9.55 -23.61 -14.20
C ASP A 773 8.50 -23.10 -13.21
N GLY A 774 8.56 -21.81 -12.84
CA GLY A 774 7.49 -21.17 -12.09
C GLY A 774 7.71 -19.70 -11.77
N PHE A 775 6.72 -19.12 -11.09
CA PHE A 775 6.74 -17.73 -10.62
C PHE A 775 6.20 -17.61 -9.20
N ARG A 776 6.77 -16.70 -8.41
CA ARG A 776 6.22 -16.18 -7.15
C ARG A 776 5.77 -14.75 -7.38
N PHE A 777 4.47 -14.47 -7.21
CA PHE A 777 3.93 -13.11 -7.34
C PHE A 777 4.06 -12.38 -5.99
N ASP A 778 4.82 -11.29 -6.00
CA ASP A 778 4.88 -10.32 -4.91
C ASP A 778 3.52 -9.66 -4.68
N MET A 779 3.07 -9.57 -3.42
CA MET A 779 1.80 -8.94 -3.03
C MET A 779 0.63 -9.30 -3.98
N MET A 780 0.51 -10.58 -4.33
CA MET A 780 -0.41 -11.06 -5.37
C MET A 780 -1.86 -10.56 -5.23
N GLY A 781 -2.32 -10.36 -3.99
CA GLY A 781 -3.64 -9.79 -3.69
C GLY A 781 -3.86 -8.34 -4.15
N ASP A 782 -2.84 -7.60 -4.60
CA ASP A 782 -3.01 -6.32 -5.30
C ASP A 782 -3.57 -6.48 -6.73
N HIS A 783 -3.49 -7.68 -7.30
CA HIS A 783 -3.96 -7.99 -8.65
C HIS A 783 -5.39 -8.52 -8.67
N ASP A 784 -6.07 -8.34 -9.81
CA ASP A 784 -7.31 -9.05 -10.12
C ASP A 784 -7.04 -10.54 -10.42
N ALA A 785 -7.89 -11.42 -9.90
CA ALA A 785 -7.76 -12.87 -10.09
C ALA A 785 -7.76 -13.28 -11.58
N ALA A 786 -8.48 -12.55 -12.44
CA ALA A 786 -8.59 -12.89 -13.86
C ALA A 786 -7.25 -12.73 -14.59
N SER A 787 -6.46 -11.69 -14.29
CA SER A 787 -5.13 -11.48 -14.89
C SER A 787 -4.11 -12.54 -14.47
N ILE A 788 -4.10 -12.94 -13.18
CA ILE A 788 -3.21 -13.98 -12.66
C ILE A 788 -3.58 -15.35 -13.26
N GLU A 789 -4.88 -15.66 -13.34
CA GLU A 789 -5.41 -16.88 -13.96
C GLU A 789 -5.11 -16.96 -15.47
N GLU A 790 -5.17 -15.83 -16.19
CA GLU A 790 -4.79 -15.74 -17.60
C GLU A 790 -3.28 -15.96 -17.80
N ALA A 791 -2.45 -15.36 -16.94
CA ALA A 791 -1.00 -15.57 -16.93
C ALA A 791 -0.62 -17.03 -16.66
N TYR A 792 -1.26 -17.69 -15.69
CA TYR A 792 -1.07 -19.12 -15.42
C TYR A 792 -1.42 -19.96 -16.65
N LYS A 793 -2.57 -19.73 -17.28
CA LYS A 793 -2.99 -20.47 -18.49
C LYS A 793 -2.01 -20.28 -19.65
N ALA A 794 -1.54 -19.05 -19.87
CA ALA A 794 -0.54 -18.75 -20.90
C ALA A 794 0.81 -19.43 -20.61
N ALA A 795 1.28 -19.40 -19.36
CA ALA A 795 2.51 -20.06 -18.93
C ALA A 795 2.44 -21.59 -19.05
N ARG A 796 1.33 -22.20 -18.63
CA ARG A 796 1.09 -23.65 -18.70
C ARG A 796 0.95 -24.19 -20.12
N ALA A 797 0.45 -23.37 -21.04
CA ALA A 797 0.42 -23.71 -22.48
C ALA A 797 1.84 -23.82 -23.08
N LEU A 798 2.81 -23.12 -22.50
CA LEU A 798 4.22 -23.13 -22.92
C LEU A 798 5.04 -24.18 -22.17
N ASN A 799 4.82 -24.33 -20.86
CA ASN A 799 5.45 -25.31 -19.98
C ASN A 799 4.37 -26.07 -19.16
N PRO A 800 3.94 -27.28 -19.57
CA PRO A 800 2.91 -28.06 -18.89
C PRO A 800 3.27 -28.58 -17.49
N ASN A 801 4.48 -28.33 -16.99
CA ASN A 801 4.90 -28.66 -15.63
C ASN A 801 5.05 -27.43 -14.72
N LEU A 802 4.86 -26.21 -15.27
CA LEU A 802 5.07 -24.96 -14.54
C LEU A 802 4.14 -24.79 -13.33
N ILE A 803 4.64 -24.23 -12.23
CA ILE A 803 3.84 -23.89 -11.04
C ILE A 803 3.88 -22.39 -10.75
N MET A 804 2.86 -21.88 -10.08
CA MET A 804 2.82 -20.49 -9.61
C MET A 804 2.38 -20.46 -8.15
N LEU A 805 2.94 -19.51 -7.41
CA LEU A 805 2.53 -19.15 -6.07
C LEU A 805 2.53 -17.63 -5.91
N GLY A 806 2.00 -17.12 -4.81
CA GLY A 806 2.10 -15.69 -4.51
C GLY A 806 1.64 -15.31 -3.11
N GLU A 807 1.80 -14.04 -2.80
CA GLU A 807 1.33 -13.47 -1.54
C GLU A 807 -0.14 -13.10 -1.61
N GLY A 808 -1.00 -14.05 -1.25
CA GLY A 808 -2.45 -13.86 -1.18
C GLY A 808 -2.92 -12.95 -0.04
N TRP A 809 -2.15 -11.95 0.39
CA TRP A 809 -2.57 -10.99 1.40
C TRP A 809 -3.78 -10.18 0.90
N ARG A 810 -4.71 -9.82 1.79
CA ARG A 810 -5.93 -9.08 1.44
C ARG A 810 -5.64 -7.58 1.29
N THR A 811 -4.95 -7.20 0.22
CA THR A 811 -4.37 -5.84 0.01
C THR A 811 -4.98 -5.05 -1.15
N TYR A 812 -5.88 -5.68 -1.92
CA TYR A 812 -6.47 -5.10 -3.13
C TYR A 812 -6.99 -3.68 -2.94
N THR A 813 -6.40 -2.76 -3.70
CA THR A 813 -6.77 -1.35 -3.72
C THR A 813 -7.57 -0.99 -4.98
N GLY A 814 -7.18 -1.55 -6.14
CA GLY A 814 -7.86 -1.36 -7.43
C GLY A 814 -7.99 0.11 -7.88
N ASP A 815 -8.77 0.34 -8.94
CA ASP A 815 -9.30 1.67 -9.22
C ASP A 815 -10.30 2.07 -8.14
N GLU A 816 -10.41 3.37 -7.87
CA GLU A 816 -11.44 3.88 -6.99
C GLU A 816 -12.85 3.49 -7.47
N ASN A 817 -13.69 3.08 -6.52
CA ASN A 817 -15.11 2.75 -6.76
C ASN A 817 -15.34 1.65 -7.82
N THR A 818 -14.34 0.80 -8.09
CA THR A 818 -14.43 -0.36 -9.00
C THR A 818 -13.99 -1.64 -8.28
N PRO A 819 -14.87 -2.29 -7.50
CA PRO A 819 -14.55 -3.57 -6.86
C PRO A 819 -14.40 -4.71 -7.87
N VAL A 820 -13.39 -5.55 -7.68
CA VAL A 820 -13.08 -6.74 -8.49
C VAL A 820 -12.69 -7.87 -7.53
N GLN A 821 -12.81 -9.14 -7.94
CA GLN A 821 -12.24 -10.26 -7.18
C GLN A 821 -10.71 -10.21 -7.25
N PRO A 822 -10.01 -10.02 -6.12
CA PRO A 822 -8.55 -10.06 -6.09
C PRO A 822 -7.99 -11.48 -6.14
N ALA A 823 -6.71 -11.60 -6.47
CA ALA A 823 -5.93 -12.83 -6.40
C ALA A 823 -5.37 -13.09 -4.99
N ASP A 824 -6.23 -13.06 -3.98
CA ASP A 824 -5.86 -13.20 -2.56
C ASP A 824 -6.18 -14.60 -2.00
N GLN A 825 -5.98 -14.80 -0.69
CA GLN A 825 -6.31 -16.03 0.03
C GLN A 825 -7.80 -16.46 -0.12
N ASP A 826 -8.74 -15.53 -0.32
CA ASP A 826 -10.16 -15.85 -0.50
C ASP A 826 -10.49 -16.30 -1.93
N TRP A 827 -9.54 -16.22 -2.86
CA TRP A 827 -9.63 -16.78 -4.21
C TRP A 827 -9.40 -18.30 -4.26
N MET A 828 -8.68 -18.89 -3.30
CA MET A 828 -8.23 -20.30 -3.35
C MET A 828 -9.38 -21.29 -3.58
N LYS A 829 -10.47 -21.19 -2.81
CA LYS A 829 -11.74 -21.94 -3.00
C LYS A 829 -12.48 -21.77 -4.35
N LYS A 830 -11.86 -21.10 -5.32
CA LYS A 830 -12.37 -20.88 -6.68
C LYS A 830 -11.35 -21.29 -7.74
N THR A 831 -10.18 -21.83 -7.37
CA THR A 831 -9.12 -22.17 -8.33
C THR A 831 -8.16 -23.27 -7.83
N ASP A 832 -7.70 -24.10 -8.75
CA ASP A 832 -6.65 -25.11 -8.53
C ASP A 832 -5.32 -24.72 -9.23
N THR A 833 -5.07 -23.42 -9.42
CA THR A 833 -4.00 -22.92 -10.31
C THR A 833 -2.77 -22.37 -9.58
N VAL A 834 -2.95 -21.31 -8.80
CA VAL A 834 -1.87 -20.56 -8.14
C VAL A 834 -2.02 -20.71 -6.63
N ALA A 835 -0.94 -21.08 -5.94
CA ALA A 835 -0.94 -21.28 -4.49
C ALA A 835 -0.65 -19.97 -3.71
N VAL A 836 -0.99 -19.92 -2.43
CA VAL A 836 -0.73 -18.77 -1.53
C VAL A 836 0.08 -19.14 -0.30
N PHE A 837 0.90 -18.22 0.20
CA PHE A 837 1.58 -18.37 1.49
C PHE A 837 0.57 -18.47 2.65
N SER A 838 0.74 -19.49 3.50
CA SER A 838 -0.02 -19.64 4.74
C SER A 838 0.66 -18.89 5.88
N ASP A 839 0.10 -17.74 6.26
CA ASP A 839 0.48 -17.06 7.49
C ASP A 839 -0.05 -17.77 8.75
N ASP A 840 -1.13 -18.54 8.66
CA ASP A 840 -1.71 -19.24 9.82
C ASP A 840 -0.76 -20.30 10.39
N ILE A 841 -0.12 -21.12 9.54
CA ILE A 841 0.88 -22.09 10.01
C ILE A 841 2.12 -21.37 10.58
N ARG A 842 2.62 -20.34 9.89
CA ARG A 842 3.75 -19.51 10.30
C ARG A 842 3.52 -18.91 11.70
N ASN A 843 2.37 -18.25 11.86
CA ASN A 843 1.98 -17.53 13.07
C ASN A 843 1.72 -18.47 14.25
N ASN A 844 1.15 -19.65 14.01
CA ASN A 844 0.91 -20.65 15.05
C ASN A 844 2.16 -21.43 15.45
N LEU A 845 3.07 -21.72 14.52
CA LEU A 845 4.32 -22.39 14.85
C LEU A 845 5.32 -21.45 15.54
N LYS A 846 5.66 -20.30 14.94
CA LYS A 846 6.77 -19.44 15.41
C LYS A 846 6.48 -17.94 15.58
N SER A 847 5.23 -17.48 15.40
CA SER A 847 4.78 -16.07 15.28
C SER A 847 5.10 -15.39 13.93
N GLY A 848 4.81 -14.11 13.79
CA GLY A 848 5.03 -13.38 12.54
C GLY A 848 4.32 -12.03 12.56
N TYR A 849 4.53 -11.24 11.51
CA TYR A 849 3.97 -9.91 11.37
C TYR A 849 2.44 -9.90 11.61
N PRO A 850 1.89 -8.90 12.35
CA PRO A 850 2.59 -7.78 13.01
C PRO A 850 3.06 -8.08 14.45
N ASN A 851 2.97 -9.34 14.91
CA ASN A 851 3.21 -9.75 16.30
C ASN A 851 4.46 -10.65 16.45
N GLU A 852 5.58 -10.25 15.87
CA GLU A 852 6.83 -11.02 15.94
C GLU A 852 7.35 -11.15 17.38
N GLY A 853 7.96 -12.30 17.69
CA GLY A 853 8.50 -12.58 19.02
C GLY A 853 7.46 -13.02 20.06
N GLN A 854 6.18 -13.16 19.68
CA GLN A 854 5.18 -13.79 20.54
C GLN A 854 5.49 -15.30 20.70
N PRO A 855 5.47 -15.87 21.92
CA PRO A 855 5.55 -17.30 22.10
C PRO A 855 4.45 -18.05 21.32
N ALA A 856 4.86 -19.07 20.58
CA ALA A 856 4.06 -19.88 19.69
C ALA A 856 4.49 -21.36 19.83
N PHE A 857 3.92 -22.28 19.07
CA PHE A 857 4.00 -23.72 19.33
C PHE A 857 5.43 -24.24 19.52
N ILE A 858 6.37 -23.91 18.63
CA ILE A 858 7.78 -24.35 18.75
C ILE A 858 8.65 -23.44 19.64
N THR A 859 8.10 -22.30 20.09
CA THR A 859 8.77 -21.32 20.97
C THR A 859 8.19 -21.28 22.38
N GLY A 860 7.42 -22.30 22.77
CA GLY A 860 6.92 -22.50 24.14
C GLY A 860 5.58 -21.82 24.46
N GLY A 861 4.93 -21.18 23.49
CA GLY A 861 3.56 -20.71 23.61
C GLY A 861 2.58 -21.80 23.21
N LYS A 862 1.68 -22.20 24.13
CA LYS A 862 0.62 -23.17 23.82
C LYS A 862 -0.30 -22.63 22.71
N ARG A 863 -0.70 -23.51 21.79
CA ARG A 863 -1.69 -23.25 20.73
C ARG A 863 -2.77 -24.33 20.75
N ASP A 864 -3.91 -24.05 20.11
CA ASP A 864 -4.96 -25.05 19.95
C ASP A 864 -4.48 -26.17 19.02
N ILE A 865 -4.63 -27.42 19.48
CA ILE A 865 -4.11 -28.59 18.76
C ILE A 865 -4.91 -28.88 17.49
N ASN A 866 -6.20 -28.52 17.44
CA ASN A 866 -6.99 -28.69 16.21
C ASN A 866 -6.58 -27.66 15.16
N THR A 867 -6.30 -26.40 15.54
CA THR A 867 -5.72 -25.39 14.64
C THR A 867 -4.36 -25.83 14.09
N ILE A 868 -3.48 -26.38 14.95
CA ILE A 868 -2.18 -26.93 14.50
C ILE A 868 -2.40 -28.10 13.53
N PHE A 869 -3.23 -29.08 13.90
CA PHE A 869 -3.50 -30.26 13.06
C PHE A 869 -4.08 -29.88 11.70
N LYS A 870 -5.07 -28.98 11.69
CA LYS A 870 -5.67 -28.42 10.47
C LYS A 870 -4.64 -27.77 9.55
N ASN A 871 -3.75 -26.93 10.09
CA ASN A 871 -2.66 -26.34 9.31
C ASN A 871 -1.71 -27.40 8.74
N LEU A 872 -1.35 -28.43 9.53
CA LEU A 872 -0.47 -29.52 9.06
C LEU A 872 -1.06 -30.34 7.91
N ILE A 873 -2.40 -30.43 7.80
CA ILE A 873 -3.09 -31.08 6.67
C ILE A 873 -3.52 -30.10 5.57
N ALA A 874 -2.89 -28.92 5.49
CA ALA A 874 -3.15 -27.86 4.52
C ALA A 874 -4.61 -27.33 4.52
N GLN A 875 -5.21 -27.26 5.71
CA GLN A 875 -6.51 -26.61 5.95
C GLN A 875 -6.33 -25.43 6.92
N PRO A 876 -5.70 -24.31 6.50
CA PRO A 876 -5.54 -23.13 7.34
C PRO A 876 -6.89 -22.61 7.86
N THR A 877 -6.88 -21.89 8.98
CA THR A 877 -8.12 -21.48 9.68
C THR A 877 -8.56 -20.05 9.35
N ASN A 878 -7.76 -19.30 8.59
CA ASN A 878 -8.01 -17.92 8.16
C ASN A 878 -8.41 -17.76 6.68
N PHE A 879 -8.37 -18.84 5.89
CA PHE A 879 -8.98 -18.93 4.56
C PHE A 879 -9.40 -20.38 4.24
N GLU A 880 -10.21 -20.55 3.21
CA GLU A 880 -10.70 -21.86 2.77
C GLU A 880 -9.84 -22.34 1.60
N ALA A 881 -9.07 -23.41 1.83
CA ALA A 881 -8.39 -24.20 0.82
C ALA A 881 -9.12 -25.54 0.67
N ASP A 882 -9.71 -25.79 -0.49
CA ASP A 882 -10.33 -27.08 -0.83
C ASP A 882 -9.34 -28.06 -1.48
N ASN A 883 -8.15 -27.58 -1.89
CA ASN A 883 -7.03 -28.41 -2.33
C ASN A 883 -5.75 -28.13 -1.51
N PRO A 884 -5.02 -29.16 -1.00
CA PRO A 884 -3.75 -28.96 -0.31
C PRO A 884 -2.68 -28.23 -1.15
N GLY A 885 -2.75 -28.34 -2.48
CA GLY A 885 -1.85 -27.66 -3.40
C GLY A 885 -2.02 -26.14 -3.47
N ASP A 886 -3.05 -25.57 -2.85
CA ASP A 886 -3.27 -24.13 -2.75
C ASP A 886 -2.41 -23.50 -1.63
N VAL A 887 -1.81 -24.31 -0.76
CA VAL A 887 -1.22 -23.85 0.51
C VAL A 887 0.30 -23.99 0.50
N ILE A 888 1.01 -22.88 0.33
CA ILE A 888 2.45 -22.81 0.55
C ILE A 888 2.74 -22.77 2.04
N GLN A 889 3.09 -23.93 2.58
CA GLN A 889 3.47 -24.13 3.98
C GLN A 889 4.86 -23.56 4.24
N TYR A 890 4.99 -22.59 5.15
CA TYR A 890 6.28 -21.98 5.47
C TYR A 890 6.39 -21.47 6.91
N ILE A 891 7.64 -21.31 7.38
CA ILE A 891 7.96 -20.70 8.68
C ILE A 891 9.07 -19.65 8.60
N ALA A 892 9.62 -19.37 7.42
CA ALA A 892 10.56 -18.28 7.16
C ALA A 892 10.64 -17.99 5.65
N ALA A 893 10.88 -16.74 5.31
CA ALA A 893 11.22 -16.25 3.98
C ALA A 893 12.36 -15.22 4.12
N HIS A 894 12.71 -14.53 3.03
CA HIS A 894 13.59 -13.36 3.06
C HIS A 894 13.04 -12.24 3.97
N ASP A 895 11.72 -12.11 4.02
CA ASP A 895 10.99 -11.11 4.78
C ASP A 895 10.90 -11.41 6.28
N ASN A 896 10.98 -10.34 7.08
CA ASN A 896 10.96 -10.35 8.56
C ASN A 896 12.17 -11.09 9.20
N LEU A 897 12.06 -11.48 10.47
CA LEU A 897 13.13 -12.18 11.18
C LEU A 897 13.33 -13.62 10.68
N THR A 898 14.60 -14.01 10.54
CA THR A 898 14.98 -15.40 10.24
C THR A 898 14.43 -16.36 11.29
N LEU A 899 14.22 -17.64 10.91
CA LEU A 899 13.76 -18.66 11.86
C LEU A 899 14.66 -18.77 13.11
N PHE A 900 15.97 -18.57 12.95
CA PHE A 900 16.90 -18.58 14.07
C PHE A 900 16.65 -17.39 15.02
N ASP A 901 16.54 -16.18 14.46
CA ASP A 901 16.44 -14.95 15.25
C ASP A 901 15.08 -14.83 15.94
N ILE A 902 13.99 -15.18 15.26
CA ILE A 902 12.65 -15.13 15.86
C ILE A 902 12.46 -16.17 16.97
N ILE A 903 13.07 -17.37 16.86
CA ILE A 903 13.08 -18.33 17.97
C ILE A 903 13.87 -17.74 19.16
N ALA A 904 15.02 -17.11 18.92
CA ALA A 904 15.82 -16.47 19.98
C ALA A 904 15.05 -15.35 20.70
N GLN A 905 14.36 -14.51 19.93
CA GLN A 905 13.49 -13.43 20.40
C GLN A 905 12.31 -13.99 21.22
N SER A 906 11.54 -14.93 20.66
CA SER A 906 10.34 -15.49 21.31
C SER A 906 10.64 -16.19 22.63
N ILE A 907 11.72 -16.99 22.70
CA ILE A 907 12.11 -17.69 23.94
C ILE A 907 12.93 -16.82 24.90
N LYS A 908 13.29 -15.59 24.49
CA LYS A 908 14.08 -14.61 25.26
C LYS A 908 15.42 -15.18 25.77
N LYS A 909 16.18 -15.88 24.92
CA LYS A 909 17.48 -16.49 25.28
C LYS A 909 18.59 -16.14 24.29
N THR A 910 19.81 -16.05 24.83
CA THR A 910 21.05 -15.81 24.06
C THR A 910 21.44 -17.00 23.17
N LEU A 911 22.11 -16.70 22.04
CA LEU A 911 22.42 -17.64 20.95
C LEU A 911 23.04 -18.98 21.40
N ALA A 912 23.84 -18.99 22.47
CA ALA A 912 24.57 -20.17 22.93
C ALA A 912 23.66 -21.34 23.36
N ARG A 913 22.44 -21.06 23.85
CA ARG A 913 21.46 -22.12 24.22
C ARG A 913 20.56 -22.56 23.05
N LEU A 914 20.51 -21.79 21.96
CA LEU A 914 19.60 -22.04 20.83
C LEU A 914 20.02 -23.25 19.98
N ARG A 915 21.33 -23.40 19.75
CA ARG A 915 21.92 -24.46 18.91
C ARG A 915 21.60 -25.89 19.37
N THR A 916 21.24 -26.07 20.65
CA THR A 916 20.84 -27.38 21.19
C THR A 916 19.35 -27.67 20.94
N MET A 917 18.48 -26.66 21.00
CA MET A 917 17.03 -26.83 20.72
C MET A 917 16.74 -26.98 19.23
N LEU A 918 17.45 -26.24 18.36
CA LEU A 918 17.27 -26.35 16.90
C LEU A 918 17.60 -27.75 16.37
N LYS A 919 18.57 -28.44 16.98
CA LYS A 919 18.85 -29.86 16.69
C LYS A 919 17.70 -30.81 17.05
N SER A 920 16.77 -30.40 17.92
CA SER A 920 15.59 -31.19 18.30
C SER A 920 14.41 -30.92 17.37
N ILE A 921 14.21 -29.66 16.96
CA ILE A 921 13.12 -29.26 16.06
C ILE A 921 13.39 -29.78 14.64
N ALA A 922 14.62 -29.64 14.13
CA ALA A 922 15.00 -30.11 12.80
C ALA A 922 14.86 -31.64 12.61
N VAL A 923 14.81 -32.42 13.69
CA VAL A 923 14.54 -33.87 13.62
C VAL A 923 13.04 -34.16 13.45
N CYS A 924 12.14 -33.30 13.96
CA CYS A 924 10.70 -33.51 13.83
C CYS A 924 10.11 -33.07 12.48
N ASP A 925 10.63 -32.01 11.86
CA ASP A 925 10.13 -31.55 10.54
C ASP A 925 10.67 -32.39 9.37
N LEU A 926 11.80 -33.08 9.55
CA LEU A 926 12.36 -34.00 8.53
C LEU A 926 11.79 -35.42 8.61
N GLU A 927 11.43 -35.93 9.80
CA GLU A 927 10.83 -37.27 9.93
C GLU A 927 9.34 -37.30 9.52
N THR A 928 8.62 -36.18 9.53
CA THR A 928 7.22 -36.12 9.08
C THR A 928 7.05 -36.03 7.56
N SER A 929 8.12 -35.76 6.82
CA SER A 929 8.14 -35.65 5.35
C SER A 929 8.91 -36.77 4.65
N TRP A 930 9.65 -37.62 5.38
CA TRP A 930 10.48 -38.71 4.84
C TRP A 930 10.46 -39.99 5.68
N SER A 931 9.32 -40.69 5.73
CA SER A 931 9.22 -42.11 6.13
C SER A 931 8.12 -42.86 5.39
#